data_AF-A0A947QIX1-F1
#
_entry.id   AF-A0A947QIX1-F1
#
_cell.length_a   1.000
_cell.length_b   1.000
_cell.length_c   1.000
_cell.angle_alpha   90.00
_cell.angle_beta   90.00
_cell.angle_gamma   90.00
#
_symmetry.space_group_name_H-M   'P 1'
#
loop_
_entity.id
_entity.type
_entity.pdbx_description
1 polymer ?
#
loop_
_entity_poly.entity_id
_entity_poly.type
_entity_poly.pdbx_seq_one_letter_code
_entity_poly.pdbx_strand_id
1 'polypeptide(L)'
;ASANLNPLGPPEWLDAAFAEGRRACGRYPDPSCRELRAAAASSLGVPPECLVFGNGADELMFALARSLARRPLGSSPRAPTGAPTTASSAAPTGDPRHDAADRPVHLVEAPSYASYRASALDAGLKVGELPARLPGLARAPGSEGASEGSEPRDRSPRESAPRDAEFYRASLAASPPGSALWIGAPSNPTGLMPGGYPGLAGDLARAFPDRIVVCDEAFIEFADGADPAGALALAASLPNLVVLRSMTKFWAVPGLRAGYAVAGPAIAAALRAALPNWPLNSVAEAFARLAFSSPGSAERRDATRAFVSAERSRMAARLGALPGLEVLESSANYYLVLVRSEAEPALDGDGLAARLAKKGIGVRKCRNFAGLGSEYLRVAVRTAPENDAIAEAFAEALGRPAADDDRGLEPGPAARAAPEKRKPARAKALSIQGCSSSAGKSLIAAAFCRIFRDEGLDVAPYKAQNMSLNSAVTPDGLEIGRAQAVQAAACGLEPDARMNPVLLKPESDAGSQVVLMGRPYARYKAREYYDLHATMRDAARSAYDSLALEREIIVLEGAGSPGEINLKSRDFVNMGAARHAGARVLLVGDIDRGGVFASFIGHVATFAPDELAMLSGFIVNKFRGDPALLGDAFGMTRARTGYPVLGCVPMIAGLDIPDEDEPVVKAGAREGAELRIAVPRLRRVSNFTDLDAFASEPDATVVPVSSGKEIDDGRFDAVVIPGTKSTVADLGWLRETGLADSILRFAASGGTVAGICGGYQMLGRAVLDPDGVESDERETPGLGLIPVVTSFAADKTLSRTAARWVPSGEALSGYEIHHGVTRLARDDDPRRGQAAREQARAVVVSESGEVLGYGAGEAWGSYLHGVFDADGFRRSFLNGLRRRRGLPPLPPSPRASLDSELSRLAEAVKANVDMGA
;
A
#
# COMPACT_ATOMS: atom_id res chain seq x y z
N ALA A 1 -9.38 -1.74 15.39
CA ALA A 1 -9.61 -1.89 13.93
C ALA A 1 -11.04 -1.46 13.59
N SER A 2 -11.27 -0.84 12.43
CA SER A 2 -12.58 -0.25 12.05
C SER A 2 -13.60 -1.24 11.46
N ALA A 3 -13.38 -2.55 11.66
CA ALA A 3 -14.16 -3.61 11.03
C ALA A 3 -15.39 -3.99 11.87
N ASN A 4 -16.54 -4.15 11.21
CA ASN A 4 -17.82 -4.48 11.85
C ASN A 4 -17.95 -6.01 12.08
N LEU A 5 -17.05 -6.60 12.87
CA LEU A 5 -17.09 -8.03 13.23
C LEU A 5 -17.76 -8.23 14.59
N ASN A 6 -18.31 -9.43 14.82
CA ASN A 6 -18.86 -9.81 16.12
C ASN A 6 -17.80 -9.62 17.23
N PRO A 7 -18.08 -8.82 18.28
CA PRO A 7 -17.13 -8.56 19.36
C PRO A 7 -16.81 -9.79 20.21
N LEU A 8 -17.66 -10.82 20.19
CA LEU A 8 -17.44 -12.06 20.93
C LEU A 8 -16.42 -13.00 20.26
N GLY A 9 -15.83 -12.61 19.13
CA GLY A 9 -14.85 -13.41 18.38
C GLY A 9 -15.47 -14.57 17.59
N PRO A 10 -14.63 -15.47 17.04
CA PRO A 10 -15.11 -16.67 16.37
C PRO A 10 -15.75 -17.67 17.35
N PRO A 11 -16.66 -18.55 16.89
CA PRO A 11 -17.25 -19.58 17.75
C PRO A 11 -16.28 -20.74 18.01
N GLU A 12 -16.48 -21.47 19.11
CA GLU A 12 -15.59 -22.57 19.54
C GLU A 12 -15.47 -23.72 18.51
N TRP A 13 -16.51 -23.96 17.71
CA TRP A 13 -16.46 -24.99 16.68
C TRP A 13 -15.60 -24.63 15.46
N LEU A 14 -14.96 -23.46 15.46
CA LEU A 14 -13.97 -23.10 14.44
C LEU A 14 -12.79 -24.09 14.42
N ASP A 15 -12.30 -24.52 15.58
CA ASP A 15 -11.19 -25.47 15.65
C ASP A 15 -11.59 -26.85 15.11
N ALA A 16 -12.83 -27.27 15.35
CA ALA A 16 -13.39 -28.49 14.77
C ALA A 16 -13.45 -28.39 13.23
N ALA A 17 -13.85 -27.23 12.70
CA ALA A 17 -13.86 -26.96 11.27
C ALA A 17 -12.44 -26.99 10.66
N PHE A 18 -11.43 -26.43 11.34
CA PHE A 18 -10.04 -26.53 10.91
C PHE A 18 -9.52 -27.96 10.94
N ALA A 19 -9.82 -28.72 12.00
CA ALA A 19 -9.43 -30.12 12.12
C ALA A 19 -10.04 -30.98 11.01
N GLU A 20 -11.32 -30.75 10.69
CA GLU A 20 -12.00 -31.42 9.58
C GLU A 20 -11.43 -30.99 8.22
N GLY A 21 -11.32 -29.69 7.98
CA GLY A 21 -10.77 -29.15 6.74
C GLY A 21 -9.33 -29.61 6.49
N ARG A 22 -8.51 -29.76 7.54
CA ARG A 22 -7.17 -30.35 7.46
C ARG A 22 -7.21 -31.82 7.06
N ARG A 23 -8.17 -32.62 7.54
CA ARG A 23 -8.34 -34.01 7.08
C ARG A 23 -8.82 -34.08 5.62
N ALA A 24 -9.61 -33.09 5.20
CA ALA A 24 -10.17 -33.01 3.85
C ALA A 24 -9.27 -32.30 2.82
N CYS A 25 -8.16 -31.67 3.23
CA CYS A 25 -7.37 -30.79 2.35
C CYS A 25 -6.69 -31.52 1.18
N GLY A 26 -6.53 -32.83 1.26
CA GLY A 26 -6.01 -33.67 0.18
C GLY A 26 -7.04 -34.03 -0.90
N ARG A 27 -8.29 -33.54 -0.81
CA ARG A 27 -9.38 -33.85 -1.74
C ARG A 27 -10.18 -32.60 -2.10
N TYR A 28 -10.76 -32.58 -3.29
CA TYR A 28 -11.72 -31.54 -3.65
C TYR A 28 -12.99 -31.64 -2.79
N PRO A 29 -13.54 -30.50 -2.32
CA PRO A 29 -14.84 -30.47 -1.63
C PRO A 29 -15.99 -30.93 -2.54
N ASP A 30 -17.20 -31.05 -2.01
CA ASP A 30 -18.36 -31.34 -2.87
C ASP A 30 -18.67 -30.10 -3.72
N PRO A 31 -18.53 -30.15 -5.07
CA PRO A 31 -18.79 -28.99 -5.92
C PRO A 31 -20.25 -28.50 -5.83
N SER A 32 -21.16 -29.35 -5.34
CA SER A 32 -22.58 -29.03 -5.14
C SER A 32 -22.94 -28.71 -3.69
N CYS A 33 -21.99 -28.73 -2.75
CA CYS A 33 -22.20 -28.49 -1.32
C CYS A 33 -23.44 -29.21 -0.77
N ARG A 34 -23.67 -30.49 -1.11
CA ARG A 34 -24.95 -31.20 -0.83
C ARG A 34 -25.22 -31.31 0.67
N GLU A 35 -24.22 -31.72 1.44
CA GLU A 35 -24.36 -31.87 2.90
C GLU A 35 -24.56 -30.52 3.58
N LEU A 36 -23.81 -29.50 3.17
CA LEU A 36 -23.99 -28.14 3.65
C LEU A 36 -25.38 -27.58 3.31
N ARG A 37 -25.88 -27.79 2.09
CA ARG A 37 -27.24 -27.38 1.68
C ARG A 37 -28.31 -28.11 2.49
N ALA A 38 -28.15 -29.39 2.79
CA ALA A 38 -29.08 -30.12 3.64
C ALA A 38 -29.10 -29.57 5.08
N ALA A 39 -27.92 -29.31 5.67
CA ALA A 39 -27.82 -28.72 7.00
C ALA A 39 -28.46 -27.33 7.07
N ALA A 40 -28.15 -26.46 6.09
CA ALA A 40 -28.73 -25.13 6.00
C ALA A 40 -30.23 -25.16 5.72
N ALA A 41 -30.72 -26.04 4.85
CA ALA A 41 -32.15 -26.21 4.58
C ALA A 41 -32.93 -26.55 5.85
N SER A 42 -32.42 -27.50 6.64
CA SER A 42 -33.01 -27.87 7.93
C SER A 42 -32.98 -26.72 8.94
N SER A 43 -31.88 -25.97 9.03
CA SER A 43 -31.75 -24.87 9.99
C SER A 43 -32.56 -23.63 9.61
N LEU A 44 -32.71 -23.34 8.32
CA LEU A 44 -33.33 -22.11 7.83
C LEU A 44 -34.79 -22.30 7.41
N GLY A 45 -35.28 -23.55 7.34
CA GLY A 45 -36.64 -23.85 6.92
C GLY A 45 -36.91 -23.54 5.44
N VAL A 46 -35.89 -23.65 4.58
CA VAL A 46 -35.99 -23.41 3.13
C VAL A 46 -35.56 -24.63 2.33
N PRO A 47 -36.10 -24.87 1.12
CA PRO A 47 -35.69 -26.00 0.30
C PRO A 47 -34.20 -25.94 -0.11
N PRO A 48 -33.48 -27.07 -0.15
CA PRO A 48 -32.04 -27.11 -0.48
C PRO A 48 -31.71 -26.62 -1.90
N GLU A 49 -32.66 -26.67 -2.84
CA GLU A 49 -32.53 -26.14 -4.20
C GLU A 49 -32.50 -24.61 -4.24
N CYS A 50 -33.03 -23.94 -3.22
CA CYS A 50 -33.05 -22.48 -3.09
C CYS A 50 -31.74 -21.91 -2.52
N LEU A 51 -30.85 -22.77 -2.01
CA LEU A 51 -29.61 -22.37 -1.35
C LEU A 51 -28.41 -22.34 -2.30
N VAL A 52 -27.62 -21.28 -2.23
CA VAL A 52 -26.37 -21.10 -2.97
C VAL A 52 -25.28 -20.64 -2.01
N PHE A 53 -24.09 -21.24 -2.10
CA PHE A 53 -22.93 -20.90 -1.27
C PHE A 53 -21.82 -20.32 -2.13
N GLY A 54 -21.07 -19.37 -1.58
CA GLY A 54 -19.97 -18.69 -2.28
C GLY A 54 -18.88 -18.22 -1.35
N ASN A 55 -17.75 -17.82 -1.94
CA ASN A 55 -16.52 -17.37 -1.31
C ASN A 55 -16.67 -15.98 -0.64
N GLY A 56 -17.63 -15.88 0.27
CA GLY A 56 -18.16 -14.64 0.82
C GLY A 56 -19.39 -14.12 0.06
N ALA A 57 -20.17 -13.25 0.71
CA ALA A 57 -21.35 -12.65 0.09
C ALA A 57 -21.01 -11.77 -1.13
N ASP A 58 -19.81 -11.17 -1.18
CA ASP A 58 -19.37 -10.38 -2.33
C ASP A 58 -19.35 -11.21 -3.62
N GLU A 59 -18.78 -12.43 -3.61
CA GLU A 59 -18.75 -13.27 -4.82
C GLU A 59 -20.17 -13.56 -5.33
N LEU A 60 -21.12 -13.79 -4.41
CA LEU A 60 -22.52 -14.00 -4.74
C LEU A 60 -23.18 -12.76 -5.36
N MET A 61 -22.80 -11.55 -4.93
CA MET A 61 -23.28 -10.30 -5.55
C MET A 61 -22.83 -10.19 -7.02
N PHE A 62 -21.56 -10.47 -7.30
CA PHE A 62 -21.01 -10.44 -8.65
C PHE A 62 -21.58 -11.57 -9.52
N ALA A 63 -21.71 -12.79 -8.97
CA ALA A 63 -22.33 -13.90 -9.67
C ALA A 63 -23.80 -13.62 -10.01
N LEU A 64 -24.56 -13.02 -9.07
CA LEU A 64 -25.93 -12.59 -9.30
C LEU A 64 -26.00 -11.58 -10.45
N ALA A 65 -25.26 -10.47 -10.38
CA ALA A 65 -25.28 -9.45 -11.43
C ALA A 65 -24.96 -10.03 -12.83
N ARG A 66 -23.95 -10.90 -12.93
CA ARG A 66 -23.61 -11.60 -14.19
C ARG A 66 -24.71 -12.55 -14.67
N SER A 67 -25.40 -13.22 -13.74
CA SER A 67 -26.52 -14.10 -14.08
C SER A 67 -27.71 -13.31 -14.65
N LEU A 68 -27.99 -12.13 -14.08
CA LEU A 68 -29.06 -11.24 -14.53
C LEU A 68 -28.77 -10.62 -15.90
N ALA A 69 -27.50 -10.24 -16.16
CA ALA A 69 -27.10 -9.73 -17.46
C ALA A 69 -27.26 -10.74 -18.61
N ARG A 70 -27.10 -12.04 -18.31
CA ARG A 70 -27.20 -13.12 -19.31
C ARG A 70 -28.63 -13.58 -19.59
N ARG A 71 -29.57 -13.35 -18.65
CA ARG A 71 -30.99 -13.73 -18.75
C ARG A 71 -31.88 -12.68 -18.08
N PRO A 72 -32.32 -11.64 -18.80
CA PRO A 72 -33.35 -10.74 -18.29
C PRO A 72 -34.64 -11.53 -18.03
N LEU A 73 -35.26 -11.35 -16.86
CA LEU A 73 -36.58 -11.93 -16.58
C LEU A 73 -37.57 -11.47 -17.67
N GLY A 74 -38.17 -12.42 -18.39
CA GLY A 74 -39.10 -12.16 -19.49
C GLY A 74 -38.68 -12.71 -20.87
N SER A 75 -37.44 -13.18 -21.05
CA SER A 75 -37.07 -13.88 -22.29
C SER A 75 -37.55 -15.34 -22.26
N SER A 76 -38.60 -15.67 -23.01
CA SER A 76 -39.08 -17.05 -23.17
C SER A 76 -37.95 -17.98 -23.67
N PRO A 77 -37.78 -19.19 -23.11
CA PRO A 77 -36.80 -20.14 -23.62
C PRO A 77 -37.25 -20.62 -25.01
N ARG A 78 -36.53 -20.23 -26.07
CA ARG A 78 -36.71 -20.86 -27.39
C ARG A 78 -36.45 -22.37 -27.24
N ALA A 79 -37.47 -23.18 -27.49
CA ALA A 79 -37.38 -24.64 -27.46
C ALA A 79 -36.38 -25.15 -28.53
N PRO A 80 -35.59 -26.19 -28.24
CA PRO A 80 -34.69 -26.78 -29.22
C PRO A 80 -35.52 -27.65 -30.17
N THR A 81 -35.63 -27.25 -31.43
CA THR A 81 -36.12 -28.11 -32.50
C THR A 81 -35.05 -28.21 -33.58
N GLY A 82 -34.69 -29.43 -33.97
CA GLY A 82 -34.01 -29.72 -35.24
C GLY A 82 -32.58 -30.28 -35.15
N ALA A 83 -32.39 -31.42 -35.81
CA ALA A 83 -31.22 -32.30 -35.93
C ALA A 83 -29.94 -31.65 -36.56
N PRO A 84 -28.76 -32.31 -36.48
CA PRO A 84 -27.47 -31.69 -36.79
C PRO A 84 -27.23 -31.62 -38.30
N THR A 85 -26.91 -30.43 -38.80
CA THR A 85 -26.30 -30.26 -40.12
C THR A 85 -25.10 -29.32 -40.04
N THR A 86 -24.19 -29.57 -40.96
CA THR A 86 -22.77 -29.23 -41.00
C THR A 86 -22.44 -27.74 -41.12
N ALA A 87 -21.28 -27.39 -40.56
CA ALA A 87 -20.46 -26.17 -40.70
C ALA A 87 -20.92 -25.05 -41.66
N SER A 88 -21.08 -23.85 -41.13
CA SER A 88 -20.66 -22.60 -41.79
C SER A 88 -20.48 -21.48 -40.75
N SER A 89 -19.34 -20.79 -40.84
CA SER A 89 -18.99 -19.61 -40.06
C SER A 89 -19.75 -18.39 -40.58
N ALA A 90 -20.64 -17.82 -39.76
CA ALA A 90 -21.07 -16.44 -39.90
C ALA A 90 -21.48 -15.91 -38.51
N ALA A 91 -20.72 -14.96 -37.99
CA ALA A 91 -21.10 -14.20 -36.80
C ALA A 91 -22.31 -13.30 -37.15
N PRO A 92 -23.34 -13.18 -36.30
CA PRO A 92 -24.42 -12.26 -36.56
C PRO A 92 -23.94 -10.82 -36.28
N THR A 93 -23.74 -10.05 -37.34
CA THR A 93 -23.65 -8.60 -37.31
C THR A 93 -25.06 -8.04 -37.09
N GLY A 94 -25.46 -7.87 -35.84
CA GLY A 94 -26.64 -7.09 -35.45
C GLY A 94 -26.22 -5.69 -34.98
N ASP A 95 -26.72 -4.66 -35.65
CA ASP A 95 -26.52 -3.24 -35.34
C ASP A 95 -26.97 -2.90 -33.89
N PRO A 96 -26.11 -2.35 -33.01
CA PRO A 96 -26.45 -2.07 -31.61
C PRO A 96 -27.23 -0.75 -31.42
N ARG A 97 -27.81 -0.17 -32.46
CA ARG A 97 -28.49 1.14 -32.42
C ARG A 97 -30.02 1.09 -32.31
N HIS A 98 -30.58 0.03 -31.70
CA HIS A 98 -31.95 0.06 -31.20
C HIS A 98 -31.99 0.04 -29.65
N ASP A 99 -32.46 1.17 -29.12
CA ASP A 99 -32.96 1.48 -27.78
C ASP A 99 -32.02 1.39 -26.57
N ALA A 100 -31.29 2.48 -26.36
CA ALA A 100 -30.61 2.78 -25.09
C ALA A 100 -31.58 3.00 -23.91
N ALA A 101 -32.90 3.15 -24.13
CA ALA A 101 -33.90 3.45 -23.10
C ALA A 101 -34.39 2.20 -22.32
N ASP A 102 -34.41 1.02 -22.94
CA ASP A 102 -35.05 -0.20 -22.39
C ASP A 102 -34.09 -1.17 -21.67
N ARG A 103 -32.83 -0.76 -21.45
CA ARG A 103 -31.86 -1.63 -20.79
C ARG A 103 -32.12 -1.75 -19.28
N PRO A 104 -32.09 -2.97 -18.69
CA PRO A 104 -32.20 -3.19 -17.26
C PRO A 104 -31.23 -2.32 -16.44
N VAL A 105 -31.70 -1.84 -15.29
CA VAL A 105 -30.96 -0.97 -14.38
C VAL A 105 -30.88 -1.63 -13.00
N HIS A 106 -29.72 -1.54 -12.35
CA HIS A 106 -29.58 -1.83 -10.94
C HIS A 106 -29.83 -0.55 -10.14
N LEU A 107 -30.98 -0.47 -9.47
CA LEU A 107 -31.34 0.59 -8.55
C LEU A 107 -30.65 0.33 -7.20
N VAL A 108 -29.75 1.23 -6.78
CA VAL A 108 -28.95 1.11 -5.56
C VAL A 108 -29.09 2.36 -4.71
N GLU A 109 -29.17 2.20 -3.39
CA GLU A 109 -29.22 3.34 -2.48
C GLU A 109 -27.86 4.05 -2.37
N ALA A 110 -27.85 5.35 -2.10
CA ALA A 110 -26.65 6.16 -1.91
C ALA A 110 -26.82 7.08 -0.67
N PRO A 111 -26.07 6.87 0.42
CA PRO A 111 -24.99 5.87 0.60
C PRO A 111 -25.48 4.42 0.76
N SER A 112 -24.73 3.47 0.20
CA SER A 112 -24.87 2.03 0.48
C SER A 112 -23.55 1.29 0.27
N TYR A 113 -23.55 -0.04 0.38
CA TYR A 113 -22.34 -0.85 0.19
C TYR A 113 -21.85 -0.79 -1.27
N ALA A 114 -20.60 -0.40 -1.45
CA ALA A 114 -20.02 -0.12 -2.77
C ALA A 114 -20.10 -1.31 -3.76
N SER A 115 -20.11 -2.54 -3.24
CA SER A 115 -20.19 -3.75 -4.07
C SER A 115 -21.50 -3.87 -4.87
N TYR A 116 -22.60 -3.24 -4.44
CA TYR A 116 -23.86 -3.26 -5.22
C TYR A 116 -23.67 -2.57 -6.57
N ARG A 117 -23.06 -1.38 -6.55
CA ARG A 117 -22.71 -0.62 -7.76
C ARG A 117 -21.61 -1.32 -8.56
N ALA A 118 -20.57 -1.81 -7.89
CA ALA A 118 -19.44 -2.44 -8.56
C ALA A 118 -19.84 -3.72 -9.31
N SER A 119 -20.69 -4.57 -8.71
CA SER A 119 -21.16 -5.80 -9.34
C SER A 119 -22.04 -5.54 -10.58
N ALA A 120 -22.89 -4.52 -10.54
CA ALA A 120 -23.68 -4.10 -11.69
C ALA A 120 -22.80 -3.65 -12.86
N LEU A 121 -21.79 -2.81 -12.57
CA LEU A 121 -20.86 -2.30 -13.58
C LEU A 121 -19.96 -3.39 -14.16
N ASP A 122 -19.49 -4.33 -13.32
CA ASP A 122 -18.73 -5.52 -13.77
C ASP A 122 -19.53 -6.37 -14.76
N ALA A 123 -20.84 -6.50 -14.53
CA ALA A 123 -21.75 -7.21 -15.43
C ALA A 123 -22.18 -6.39 -16.67
N GLY A 124 -21.69 -5.15 -16.82
CA GLY A 124 -22.06 -4.26 -17.94
C GLY A 124 -23.50 -3.71 -17.85
N LEU A 125 -24.11 -3.71 -16.66
CA LEU A 125 -25.47 -3.21 -16.42
C LEU A 125 -25.46 -1.73 -16.05
N LYS A 126 -26.57 -1.03 -16.30
CA LYS A 126 -26.75 0.35 -15.86
C LYS A 126 -26.99 0.41 -14.36
N VAL A 127 -26.59 1.51 -13.74
CA VAL A 127 -26.86 1.79 -12.32
C VAL A 127 -27.71 3.04 -12.19
N GLY A 128 -28.79 2.95 -11.41
CA GLY A 128 -29.61 4.09 -11.00
C GLY A 128 -29.43 4.29 -9.50
N GLU A 129 -29.11 5.52 -9.08
CA GLU A 129 -28.90 5.82 -7.66
C GLU A 129 -30.20 6.34 -7.05
N LEU A 130 -30.58 5.73 -5.94
CA LEU A 130 -31.68 6.16 -5.08
C LEU A 130 -31.09 6.85 -3.84
N PRO A 131 -31.62 7.99 -3.41
CA PRO A 131 -31.21 8.59 -2.12
C PRO A 131 -31.45 7.61 -0.97
N ALA A 132 -30.43 7.38 -0.13
CA ALA A 132 -30.56 6.44 0.98
C ALA A 132 -31.40 6.99 2.14
N ARG A 133 -31.71 6.08 3.07
CA ARG A 133 -32.34 6.35 4.35
C ARG A 133 -31.33 7.08 5.25
N LEU A 134 -31.45 8.39 5.37
CA LEU A 134 -30.75 9.21 6.38
C LEU A 134 -31.82 9.95 7.20
N PRO A 135 -31.66 10.10 8.52
CA PRO A 135 -32.51 11.00 9.30
C PRO A 135 -32.34 12.44 8.81
N GLY A 136 -33.45 13.18 8.68
CA GLY A 136 -33.39 14.61 8.37
C GLY A 136 -32.65 15.38 9.46
N LEU A 137 -31.49 15.93 9.12
CA LEU A 137 -30.69 16.78 10.01
C LEU A 137 -31.43 18.10 10.24
N ALA A 138 -32.01 18.29 11.44
CA ALA A 138 -32.60 19.56 11.83
C ALA A 138 -31.53 20.68 11.80
N ARG A 139 -31.87 21.83 11.22
CA ARG A 139 -31.08 23.06 11.39
C ARG A 139 -31.15 23.51 12.86
N ALA A 140 -30.03 23.95 13.42
CA ALA A 140 -30.01 24.63 14.71
C ALA A 140 -30.90 25.90 14.65
N PRO A 141 -31.75 26.15 15.66
CA PRO A 141 -32.57 27.36 15.73
C PRO A 141 -31.68 28.54 16.14
N GLY A 142 -31.34 29.42 15.20
CA GLY A 142 -30.54 30.62 15.50
C GLY A 142 -29.84 31.26 14.32
N SER A 143 -30.57 31.69 13.29
CA SER A 143 -30.10 32.73 12.36
C SER A 143 -31.27 33.34 11.56
N GLU A 144 -32.19 33.99 12.28
CA GLU A 144 -33.00 35.05 11.68
C GLU A 144 -32.24 36.37 11.84
N GLY A 145 -31.76 36.93 10.73
CA GLY A 145 -30.96 38.16 10.74
C GLY A 145 -30.45 38.56 9.36
N ALA A 146 -31.38 39.03 8.53
CA ALA A 146 -31.25 39.89 7.36
C ALA A 146 -29.86 40.11 6.69
N SER A 147 -29.76 39.73 5.40
CA SER A 147 -29.55 40.70 4.32
C SER A 147 -29.95 40.10 2.96
N GLU A 148 -30.90 40.74 2.29
CA GLU A 148 -31.32 40.43 0.92
C GLU A 148 -30.24 40.95 -0.04
N GLY A 149 -29.69 40.08 -0.90
CA GLY A 149 -28.80 40.53 -1.97
C GLY A 149 -27.77 39.55 -2.52
N SER A 150 -28.10 38.27 -2.70
CA SER A 150 -27.39 37.38 -3.65
C SER A 150 -28.19 36.09 -3.84
N GLU A 151 -28.44 35.69 -5.09
CA GLU A 151 -29.12 34.43 -5.41
C GLU A 151 -28.49 33.23 -4.67
N PRO A 152 -29.27 32.45 -3.91
CA PRO A 152 -28.73 31.30 -3.19
C PRO A 152 -28.47 30.16 -4.18
N ARG A 153 -27.20 29.76 -4.32
CA ARG A 153 -26.83 28.44 -4.84
C ARG A 153 -27.32 27.39 -3.84
N ASP A 154 -28.48 26.83 -4.11
CA ASP A 154 -29.10 25.75 -3.35
C ASP A 154 -28.15 24.54 -3.23
N ARG A 155 -27.50 24.45 -2.07
CA ARG A 155 -26.97 23.21 -1.50
C ARG A 155 -27.63 23.03 -0.13
N SER A 156 -28.94 22.89 -0.12
CA SER A 156 -29.63 22.30 1.03
C SER A 156 -29.39 20.77 1.04
N PRO A 157 -29.07 20.15 2.19
CA PRO A 157 -29.37 18.75 2.39
C PRO A 157 -30.90 18.65 2.33
N ARG A 158 -31.43 18.08 1.24
CA ARG A 158 -32.87 17.83 1.10
C ARG A 158 -33.34 17.06 2.33
N GLU A 159 -34.36 17.57 3.00
CA GLU A 159 -35.08 16.90 4.07
C GLU A 159 -35.33 15.43 3.67
N SER A 160 -34.71 14.49 4.37
CA SER A 160 -34.99 13.07 4.22
C SER A 160 -35.94 12.66 5.34
N ALA A 161 -37.23 12.79 5.06
CA ALA A 161 -38.23 11.98 5.76
C ALA A 161 -37.86 10.49 5.62
N PRO A 162 -38.20 9.63 6.61
CA PRO A 162 -38.01 8.19 6.50
C PRO A 162 -38.74 7.69 5.25
N ARG A 163 -37.99 7.25 4.23
CA ARG A 163 -38.58 6.84 2.94
C ARG A 163 -39.35 5.54 3.14
N ASP A 164 -40.64 5.61 2.86
CA ASP A 164 -41.63 4.55 3.02
C ASP A 164 -41.67 3.61 1.79
N ALA A 165 -42.52 2.60 1.87
CA ALA A 165 -42.71 1.60 0.81
C ALA A 165 -43.09 2.22 -0.54
N GLU A 166 -43.71 3.40 -0.55
CA GLU A 166 -44.21 4.06 -1.76
C GLU A 166 -43.06 4.57 -2.64
N PHE A 167 -41.98 5.05 -2.02
CA PHE A 167 -40.79 5.48 -2.74
C PHE A 167 -40.15 4.36 -3.60
N TYR A 168 -39.99 3.16 -3.03
CA TYR A 168 -39.45 2.02 -3.78
C TYR A 168 -40.41 1.55 -4.87
N ARG A 169 -41.73 1.59 -4.62
CA ARG A 169 -42.73 1.26 -5.63
C ARG A 169 -42.64 2.21 -6.83
N ALA A 170 -42.56 3.52 -6.58
CA ALA A 170 -42.44 4.51 -7.65
C ALA A 170 -41.14 4.32 -8.46
N SER A 171 -40.02 4.06 -7.77
CA SER A 171 -38.72 3.84 -8.41
C SER A 171 -38.69 2.58 -9.28
N LEU A 172 -39.29 1.48 -8.79
CA LEU A 172 -39.43 0.24 -9.56
C LEU A 172 -40.39 0.40 -10.73
N ALA A 173 -41.53 1.08 -10.55
CA ALA A 173 -42.49 1.35 -11.63
C ALA A 173 -41.86 2.15 -12.78
N ALA A 174 -40.94 3.07 -12.47
CA ALA A 174 -40.22 3.86 -13.46
C ALA A 174 -39.04 3.13 -14.13
N SER A 175 -38.67 1.93 -13.64
CA SER A 175 -37.51 1.18 -14.16
C SER A 175 -37.90 0.21 -15.29
N PRO A 176 -37.02 -0.10 -16.26
CA PRO A 176 -37.31 -1.08 -17.33
C PRO A 176 -37.41 -2.53 -16.82
N PRO A 177 -38.11 -3.44 -17.54
CA PRO A 177 -38.11 -4.88 -17.24
C PRO A 177 -36.72 -5.50 -17.08
N GLY A 178 -36.62 -6.46 -16.15
CA GLY A 178 -35.36 -7.08 -15.76
C GLY A 178 -34.47 -6.24 -14.83
N SER A 179 -34.87 -5.01 -14.48
CA SER A 179 -34.16 -4.17 -13.50
C SER A 179 -34.15 -4.81 -12.10
N ALA A 180 -33.12 -4.49 -11.31
CA ALA A 180 -32.95 -5.02 -9.96
C ALA A 180 -32.87 -3.88 -8.92
N LEU A 181 -33.62 -3.98 -7.83
CA LEU A 181 -33.52 -3.08 -6.66
C LEU A 181 -32.70 -3.72 -5.55
N TRP A 182 -31.68 -3.02 -5.09
CA TRP A 182 -30.82 -3.45 -3.99
C TRP A 182 -31.22 -2.77 -2.68
N ILE A 183 -31.46 -3.56 -1.63
CA ILE A 183 -31.86 -3.09 -0.31
C ILE A 183 -30.89 -3.66 0.73
N GLY A 184 -30.18 -2.79 1.45
CA GLY A 184 -29.39 -3.19 2.62
C GLY A 184 -30.25 -3.23 3.89
N ALA A 185 -30.32 -4.37 4.57
CA ALA A 185 -31.19 -4.59 5.72
C ALA A 185 -30.48 -5.35 6.86
N PRO A 186 -29.88 -4.64 7.84
CA PRO A 186 -29.64 -3.19 7.90
C PRO A 186 -28.58 -2.69 6.90
N SER A 187 -28.69 -1.42 6.50
CA SER A 187 -27.80 -0.81 5.49
C SER A 187 -26.42 -0.45 6.03
N ASN A 188 -25.39 -0.61 5.20
CA ASN A 188 -24.04 -0.11 5.44
C ASN A 188 -23.80 1.13 4.56
N PRO A 189 -23.50 2.32 5.12
CA PRO A 189 -22.91 2.56 6.44
C PRO A 189 -23.88 3.06 7.51
N THR A 190 -25.15 3.26 7.20
CA THR A 190 -26.09 3.97 8.10
C THR A 190 -26.53 3.14 9.30
N GLY A 191 -26.51 1.82 9.18
CA GLY A 191 -27.01 0.89 10.20
C GLY A 191 -28.54 0.77 10.22
N LEU A 192 -29.25 1.43 9.30
CA LEU A 192 -30.71 1.53 9.33
C LEU A 192 -31.41 0.37 8.63
N MET A 193 -32.50 -0.10 9.24
CA MET A 193 -33.45 -1.05 8.66
C MET A 193 -34.47 -0.31 7.77
N PRO A 194 -34.89 -0.87 6.61
CA PRO A 194 -36.04 -0.36 5.89
C PRO A 194 -37.34 -0.51 6.70
N GLY A 195 -38.21 0.50 6.65
CA GLY A 195 -39.51 0.45 7.31
C GLY A 195 -40.37 -0.70 6.75
N GLY A 196 -40.99 -1.48 7.63
CA GLY A 196 -41.83 -2.63 7.23
C GLY A 196 -41.05 -3.85 6.69
N TYR A 197 -39.72 -3.89 6.84
CA TYR A 197 -38.92 -5.08 6.52
C TYR A 197 -39.24 -6.25 7.49
N PRO A 198 -39.29 -7.52 7.04
CA PRO A 198 -39.04 -8.02 5.68
C PRO A 198 -40.24 -7.94 4.72
N GLY A 199 -41.44 -7.62 5.23
CA GLY A 199 -42.69 -7.58 4.44
C GLY A 199 -42.59 -6.68 3.19
N LEU A 200 -41.93 -5.53 3.33
CA LEU A 200 -41.62 -4.62 2.22
C LEU A 200 -41.02 -5.34 1.01
N ALA A 201 -40.01 -6.20 1.22
CA ALA A 201 -39.33 -6.89 0.12
C ALA A 201 -40.28 -7.84 -0.62
N GLY A 202 -41.12 -8.56 0.13
CA GLY A 202 -42.15 -9.42 -0.45
C GLY A 202 -43.20 -8.64 -1.23
N ASP A 203 -43.65 -7.50 -0.71
CA ASP A 203 -44.66 -6.67 -1.36
C ASP A 203 -44.15 -6.01 -2.64
N LEU A 204 -42.88 -5.60 -2.67
CA LEU A 204 -42.23 -5.10 -3.90
C LEU A 204 -42.07 -6.22 -4.93
N ALA A 205 -41.60 -7.39 -4.51
CA ALA A 205 -41.42 -8.54 -5.40
C ALA A 205 -42.75 -9.00 -6.03
N ARG A 206 -43.85 -9.01 -5.26
CA ARG A 206 -45.20 -9.33 -5.79
C ARG A 206 -45.76 -8.26 -6.71
N ALA A 207 -45.53 -6.98 -6.40
CA ALA A 207 -46.03 -5.87 -7.20
C ALA A 207 -45.30 -5.74 -8.55
N PHE A 208 -44.04 -6.17 -8.63
CA PHE A 208 -43.19 -6.05 -9.81
C PHE A 208 -42.56 -7.40 -10.21
N PRO A 209 -43.36 -8.37 -10.71
CA PRO A 209 -42.91 -9.74 -10.97
C PRO A 209 -41.83 -9.86 -12.06
N ASP A 210 -41.68 -8.84 -12.91
CA ASP A 210 -40.69 -8.70 -13.97
C ASP A 210 -39.48 -7.82 -13.55
N ARG A 211 -39.39 -7.46 -12.26
CA ARG A 211 -38.23 -6.82 -11.63
C ARG A 211 -37.66 -7.74 -10.55
N ILE A 212 -36.41 -7.51 -10.16
CA ILE A 212 -35.73 -8.31 -9.12
C ILE A 212 -35.56 -7.46 -7.87
N VAL A 213 -35.87 -8.02 -6.71
CA VAL A 213 -35.56 -7.41 -5.42
C VAL A 213 -34.40 -8.20 -4.80
N VAL A 214 -33.33 -7.50 -4.44
CA VAL A 214 -32.13 -8.09 -3.83
C VAL A 214 -31.96 -7.49 -2.44
N CYS A 215 -32.08 -8.32 -1.42
CA CYS A 215 -31.89 -7.95 -0.02
C CYS A 215 -30.51 -8.40 0.45
N ASP A 216 -29.65 -7.46 0.83
CA ASP A 216 -28.40 -7.75 1.55
C ASP A 216 -28.66 -7.75 3.06
N GLU A 217 -28.68 -8.95 3.63
CA GLU A 217 -28.90 -9.23 5.04
C GLU A 217 -27.58 -9.52 5.78
N ALA A 218 -26.45 -9.00 5.32
CA ALA A 218 -25.14 -9.23 5.96
C ALA A 218 -25.08 -8.89 7.46
N PHE A 219 -25.99 -8.04 7.96
CA PHE A 219 -26.05 -7.62 9.37
C PHE A 219 -27.37 -7.97 10.08
N ILE A 220 -28.32 -8.67 9.43
CA ILE A 220 -29.65 -8.95 10.02
C ILE A 220 -29.58 -9.75 11.33
N GLU A 221 -28.56 -10.60 11.47
CA GLU A 221 -28.36 -11.39 12.68
C GLU A 221 -27.97 -10.52 13.90
N PHE A 222 -27.53 -9.27 13.69
CA PHE A 222 -27.28 -8.29 14.76
C PHE A 222 -28.48 -7.36 15.08
N ALA A 223 -29.56 -7.44 14.30
CA ALA A 223 -30.67 -6.49 14.39
C ALA A 223 -31.60 -6.75 15.56
N ASP A 224 -31.84 -5.69 16.35
CA ASP A 224 -32.83 -5.70 17.43
C ASP A 224 -34.24 -5.56 16.85
N GLY A 225 -35.22 -6.22 17.48
CA GLY A 225 -36.63 -6.11 17.11
C GLY A 225 -37.01 -6.68 15.73
N ALA A 226 -36.04 -7.17 14.95
CA ALA A 226 -36.24 -7.82 13.67
C ALA A 226 -36.06 -9.35 13.79
N ASP A 227 -36.90 -10.08 13.05
CA ASP A 227 -36.77 -11.52 12.90
C ASP A 227 -35.38 -11.87 12.30
N PRO A 228 -34.52 -12.63 13.00
CA PRO A 228 -33.24 -13.08 12.46
C PRO A 228 -33.37 -13.89 11.18
N ALA A 229 -34.53 -14.47 10.88
CA ALA A 229 -34.79 -15.16 9.61
C ALA A 229 -35.02 -14.18 8.44
N GLY A 230 -35.29 -12.90 8.71
CA GLY A 230 -35.40 -11.86 7.70
C GLY A 230 -36.36 -12.24 6.56
N ALA A 231 -35.94 -12.07 5.31
CA ALA A 231 -36.72 -12.37 4.12
C ALA A 231 -36.42 -13.76 3.52
N LEU A 232 -35.75 -14.67 4.23
CA LEU A 232 -35.31 -15.97 3.68
C LEU A 232 -36.47 -16.82 3.13
N ALA A 233 -37.56 -16.96 3.90
CA ALA A 233 -38.74 -17.72 3.47
C ALA A 233 -39.46 -17.06 2.28
N LEU A 234 -39.48 -15.73 2.22
CA LEU A 234 -40.02 -14.99 1.09
C LEU A 234 -39.17 -15.20 -0.17
N ALA A 235 -37.84 -15.15 -0.05
CA ALA A 235 -36.92 -15.37 -1.17
C ALA A 235 -36.97 -16.80 -1.70
N ALA A 236 -37.22 -17.78 -0.84
CA ALA A 236 -37.41 -19.18 -1.25
C ALA A 236 -38.73 -19.40 -2.01
N SER A 237 -39.75 -18.58 -1.78
CA SER A 237 -41.09 -18.74 -2.36
C SER A 237 -41.38 -17.82 -3.55
N LEU A 238 -40.76 -16.65 -3.61
CA LEU A 238 -40.97 -15.66 -4.68
C LEU A 238 -39.88 -15.80 -5.77
N PRO A 239 -40.26 -15.86 -7.07
CA PRO A 239 -39.33 -16.17 -8.15
C PRO A 239 -38.34 -15.05 -8.48
N ASN A 240 -38.56 -13.84 -7.95
CA ASN A 240 -37.83 -12.62 -8.26
C ASN A 240 -37.30 -11.89 -7.02
N LEU A 241 -37.22 -12.58 -5.87
CA LEU A 241 -36.62 -12.07 -4.64
C LEU A 241 -35.36 -12.89 -4.30
N VAL A 242 -34.27 -12.19 -3.99
CA VAL A 242 -32.99 -12.78 -3.62
C VAL A 242 -32.55 -12.21 -2.27
N VAL A 243 -32.15 -13.08 -1.35
CA VAL A 243 -31.53 -12.68 -0.08
C VAL A 243 -30.08 -13.13 -0.05
N LEU A 244 -29.18 -12.22 0.30
CA LEU A 244 -27.75 -12.46 0.48
C LEU A 244 -27.41 -12.39 1.96
N ARG A 245 -26.64 -13.36 2.46
CA ARG A 245 -26.19 -13.43 3.86
C ARG A 245 -24.68 -13.59 3.92
N SER A 246 -24.07 -12.90 4.88
CA SER A 246 -22.64 -12.98 5.15
C SER A 246 -22.37 -13.85 6.36
N MET A 247 -21.49 -14.85 6.24
CA MET A 247 -21.00 -15.58 7.41
C MET A 247 -19.75 -14.92 8.01
N THR A 248 -19.25 -13.85 7.39
CA THR A 248 -18.03 -13.14 7.82
C THR A 248 -18.27 -12.30 9.08
N LYS A 249 -19.40 -11.59 9.15
CA LYS A 249 -19.63 -10.53 10.15
C LYS A 249 -20.06 -11.13 11.48
N PHE A 250 -21.18 -11.84 11.47
CA PHE A 250 -21.80 -12.41 12.66
C PHE A 250 -20.94 -13.48 13.32
N TRP A 251 -20.26 -14.31 12.53
CA TRP A 251 -19.42 -15.37 13.06
C TRP A 251 -17.95 -14.98 13.26
N ALA A 252 -17.59 -13.71 13.00
CA ALA A 252 -16.23 -13.17 13.13
C ALA A 252 -15.13 -14.00 12.44
N VAL A 253 -15.44 -14.58 11.28
CA VAL A 253 -14.50 -15.39 10.48
C VAL A 253 -14.27 -14.79 9.07
N PRO A 254 -13.80 -13.52 8.97
CA PRO A 254 -13.59 -12.88 7.67
C PRO A 254 -12.60 -13.64 6.78
N GLY A 255 -11.57 -14.27 7.37
CA GLY A 255 -10.54 -15.00 6.62
C GLY A 255 -11.02 -16.32 5.99
N LEU A 256 -12.12 -16.92 6.49
CA LEU A 256 -12.64 -18.16 5.92
C LEU A 256 -13.34 -17.96 4.58
N ARG A 257 -13.81 -16.73 4.31
CA ARG A 257 -14.50 -16.36 3.07
C ARG A 257 -15.76 -17.22 2.80
N ALA A 258 -16.76 -17.14 3.68
CA ALA A 258 -18.03 -17.85 3.51
C ALA A 258 -19.24 -16.89 3.47
N GLY A 259 -20.19 -17.19 2.60
CA GLY A 259 -21.48 -16.51 2.46
C GLY A 259 -22.48 -17.40 1.73
N TYR A 260 -23.76 -17.04 1.81
CA TYR A 260 -24.82 -17.78 1.13
C TYR A 260 -25.93 -16.87 0.62
N ALA A 261 -26.66 -17.35 -0.37
CA ALA A 261 -27.85 -16.72 -0.93
C ALA A 261 -29.04 -17.67 -0.84
N VAL A 262 -30.22 -17.10 -0.66
CA VAL A 262 -31.51 -17.78 -0.81
C VAL A 262 -32.28 -17.09 -1.92
N ALA A 263 -32.75 -17.87 -2.89
CA ALA A 263 -33.59 -17.41 -3.98
C ALA A 263 -34.45 -18.56 -4.50
N GLY A 264 -35.52 -18.25 -5.23
CA GLY A 264 -36.32 -19.27 -5.91
C GLY A 264 -35.46 -20.20 -6.79
N PRO A 265 -35.88 -21.46 -7.03
CA PRO A 265 -35.01 -22.49 -7.62
C PRO A 265 -34.36 -22.11 -8.96
N ALA A 266 -35.06 -21.34 -9.79
CA ALA A 266 -34.55 -20.88 -11.08
C ALA A 266 -33.38 -19.90 -10.94
N ILE A 267 -33.51 -18.88 -10.08
CA ILE A 267 -32.43 -17.93 -9.80
C ILE A 267 -31.29 -18.65 -9.08
N ALA A 268 -31.57 -19.46 -8.07
CA ALA A 268 -30.54 -20.21 -7.35
C ALA A 268 -29.72 -21.13 -8.29
N ALA A 269 -30.37 -21.78 -9.27
CA ALA A 269 -29.68 -22.55 -10.29
C ALA A 269 -28.81 -21.68 -11.21
N ALA A 270 -29.30 -20.50 -11.62
CA ALA A 270 -28.54 -19.56 -12.44
C ALA A 270 -27.31 -19.01 -11.70
N LEU A 271 -27.42 -18.72 -10.40
CA LEU A 271 -26.28 -18.29 -9.58
C LEU A 271 -25.25 -19.41 -9.46
N ARG A 272 -25.66 -20.64 -9.16
CA ARG A 272 -24.74 -21.79 -9.11
C ARG A 272 -23.99 -21.99 -10.42
N ALA A 273 -24.67 -21.81 -11.56
CA ALA A 273 -24.03 -21.90 -12.88
C ALA A 273 -23.08 -20.73 -13.18
N ALA A 274 -23.21 -19.60 -12.48
CA ALA A 274 -22.34 -18.43 -12.61
C ALA A 274 -21.15 -18.43 -11.65
N LEU A 275 -21.10 -19.39 -10.72
CA LEU A 275 -20.01 -19.60 -9.77
C LEU A 275 -18.98 -20.60 -10.32
N PRO A 276 -17.71 -20.52 -9.86
CA PRO A 276 -16.74 -21.57 -10.14
C PRO A 276 -17.17 -22.90 -9.53
N ASN A 277 -16.68 -24.00 -10.11
CA ASN A 277 -16.76 -25.30 -9.45
C ASN A 277 -16.00 -25.24 -8.12
N TRP A 278 -16.54 -25.87 -7.07
CA TRP A 278 -16.01 -25.81 -5.69
C TRP A 278 -15.95 -24.38 -5.12
N PRO A 279 -17.12 -23.74 -4.92
CA PRO A 279 -17.20 -22.33 -4.53
C PRO A 279 -16.69 -22.04 -3.11
N LEU A 280 -16.45 -23.08 -2.29
CA LEU A 280 -15.93 -22.98 -0.93
C LEU A 280 -14.68 -23.84 -0.78
N ASN A 281 -13.75 -23.38 0.07
CA ASN A 281 -12.66 -24.21 0.57
C ASN A 281 -13.15 -25.19 1.64
N SER A 282 -12.43 -26.28 1.88
CA SER A 282 -12.85 -27.36 2.79
C SER A 282 -13.08 -26.90 4.23
N VAL A 283 -12.32 -25.92 4.71
CA VAL A 283 -12.50 -25.37 6.07
C VAL A 283 -13.77 -24.52 6.14
N ALA A 284 -14.02 -23.68 5.13
CA ALA A 284 -15.21 -22.85 5.05
C ALA A 284 -16.49 -23.67 4.91
N GLU A 285 -16.48 -24.75 4.12
CA GLU A 285 -17.62 -25.67 4.00
C GLU A 285 -17.89 -26.39 5.33
N ALA A 286 -16.85 -26.93 5.99
CA ALA A 286 -16.98 -27.57 7.30
C ALA A 286 -17.51 -26.59 8.36
N PHE A 287 -16.95 -25.37 8.39
CA PHE A 287 -17.39 -24.31 9.29
C PHE A 287 -18.86 -23.94 9.06
N ALA A 288 -19.24 -23.71 7.81
CA ALA A 288 -20.59 -23.34 7.46
C ALA A 288 -21.58 -24.43 7.85
N ARG A 289 -21.23 -25.70 7.63
CA ARG A 289 -22.08 -26.84 7.99
C ARG A 289 -22.30 -26.89 9.49
N LEU A 290 -21.23 -26.74 10.28
CA LEU A 290 -21.30 -26.68 11.74
C LEU A 290 -22.09 -25.46 12.24
N ALA A 291 -22.01 -24.31 11.58
CA ALA A 291 -22.79 -23.13 11.96
C ALA A 291 -24.32 -23.31 11.76
N PHE A 292 -24.74 -24.27 10.93
CA PHE A 292 -26.16 -24.63 10.75
C PHE A 292 -26.58 -25.85 11.59
N SER A 293 -25.66 -26.77 11.89
CA SER A 293 -26.00 -28.03 12.57
C SER A 293 -25.60 -28.10 14.05
N SER A 294 -24.70 -27.23 14.52
CA SER A 294 -24.17 -27.29 15.89
C SER A 294 -25.22 -26.80 16.89
N PRO A 295 -25.50 -27.55 17.98
CA PRO A 295 -26.42 -27.13 19.03
C PRO A 295 -26.08 -25.76 19.63
N GLY A 296 -24.79 -25.42 19.75
CA GLY A 296 -24.33 -24.13 20.28
C GLY A 296 -24.58 -22.94 19.36
N SER A 297 -25.07 -23.15 18.13
CA SER A 297 -25.31 -22.05 17.18
C SER A 297 -26.45 -21.14 17.61
N ALA A 298 -27.52 -21.71 18.18
CA ALA A 298 -28.66 -20.93 18.68
C ALA A 298 -28.26 -20.08 19.89
N GLU A 299 -27.63 -20.71 20.88
CA GLU A 299 -27.11 -20.03 22.08
C GLU A 299 -26.14 -18.91 21.71
N ARG A 300 -25.22 -19.16 20.76
CA ARG A 300 -24.29 -18.14 20.27
C ARG A 300 -25.01 -16.97 19.62
N ARG A 301 -26.12 -17.23 18.90
CA ARG A 301 -26.91 -16.15 18.28
C ARG A 301 -27.55 -15.27 19.34
N ASP A 302 -28.20 -15.88 20.33
CA ASP A 302 -28.87 -15.19 21.42
C ASP A 302 -27.88 -14.38 22.27
N ALA A 303 -26.74 -14.98 22.63
CA ALA A 303 -25.68 -14.32 23.38
C ALA A 303 -25.09 -13.12 22.60
N THR A 304 -24.84 -13.29 21.30
CA THR A 304 -24.34 -12.19 20.45
C THR A 304 -25.35 -11.05 20.36
N ARG A 305 -26.63 -11.35 20.15
CA ARG A 305 -27.69 -10.34 20.06
C ARG A 305 -27.85 -9.57 21.36
N ALA A 306 -27.95 -10.28 22.49
CA ALA A 306 -28.04 -9.66 23.80
C ALA A 306 -26.84 -8.75 24.09
N PHE A 307 -25.62 -9.24 23.82
CA PHE A 307 -24.40 -8.47 24.02
C PHE A 307 -24.34 -7.22 23.13
N VAL A 308 -24.54 -7.39 21.82
CA VAL A 308 -24.47 -6.28 20.87
C VAL A 308 -25.57 -5.26 21.14
N SER A 309 -26.80 -5.66 21.49
CA SER A 309 -27.88 -4.74 21.85
C SER A 309 -27.53 -3.88 23.08
N ALA A 310 -27.03 -4.53 24.14
CA ALA A 310 -26.63 -3.85 25.38
C ALA A 310 -25.47 -2.88 25.15
N GLU A 311 -24.38 -3.36 24.53
CA GLU A 311 -23.21 -2.52 24.22
C GLU A 311 -23.53 -1.44 23.20
N ARG A 312 -24.48 -1.70 22.29
CA ARG A 312 -24.93 -0.69 21.34
C ARG A 312 -25.60 0.47 22.09
N SER A 313 -26.58 0.15 22.93
CA SER A 313 -27.27 1.17 23.72
C SER A 313 -26.31 1.96 24.62
N ARG A 314 -25.37 1.27 25.28
CA ARG A 314 -24.36 1.89 26.16
C ARG A 314 -23.42 2.81 25.40
N MET A 315 -22.87 2.36 24.28
CA MET A 315 -21.91 3.12 23.49
C MET A 315 -22.55 4.34 22.81
N ALA A 316 -23.77 4.19 22.31
CA ALA A 316 -24.53 5.31 21.75
C ALA A 316 -24.77 6.42 22.79
N ALA A 317 -25.13 6.05 24.03
CA ALA A 317 -25.29 7.01 25.12
C ALA A 317 -23.98 7.71 25.48
N ARG A 318 -22.86 6.98 25.54
CA ARG A 318 -21.54 7.55 25.84
C ARG A 318 -21.05 8.52 24.75
N LEU A 319 -21.15 8.14 23.48
CA LEU A 319 -20.74 8.99 22.37
C LEU A 319 -21.69 10.18 22.19
N GLY A 320 -23.00 9.98 22.33
CA GLY A 320 -24.01 11.03 22.21
C GLY A 320 -23.95 12.07 23.34
N ALA A 321 -23.30 11.76 24.46
CA ALA A 321 -23.04 12.73 25.54
C ALA A 321 -21.84 13.65 25.25
N LEU A 322 -21.03 13.37 24.21
CA LEU A 322 -19.88 14.19 23.86
C LEU A 322 -20.30 15.38 22.98
N PRO A 323 -19.90 16.61 23.33
CA PRO A 323 -20.25 17.78 22.54
C PRO A 323 -19.64 17.67 21.15
N GLY A 324 -20.45 18.00 20.15
CA GLY A 324 -20.05 17.95 18.74
C GLY A 324 -20.10 16.58 18.08
N LEU A 325 -20.70 15.57 18.73
CA LEU A 325 -21.06 14.31 18.08
C LEU A 325 -22.57 14.16 18.01
N GLU A 326 -23.06 13.75 16.84
CA GLU A 326 -24.41 13.27 16.64
C GLU A 326 -24.36 11.80 16.22
N VAL A 327 -24.82 10.91 17.10
CA VAL A 327 -24.81 9.46 16.86
C VAL A 327 -26.15 9.06 16.26
N LEU A 328 -26.14 8.54 15.04
CA LEU A 328 -27.35 8.09 14.37
C LEU A 328 -27.77 6.72 14.91
N GLU A 329 -29.09 6.53 15.02
CA GLU A 329 -29.67 5.25 15.38
C GLU A 329 -29.23 4.14 14.41
N SER A 330 -29.00 2.94 14.95
CA SER A 330 -28.56 1.79 14.18
C SER A 330 -29.15 0.50 14.71
N SER A 331 -29.55 -0.37 13.79
CA SER A 331 -29.93 -1.76 14.03
C SER A 331 -28.77 -2.73 13.76
N ALA A 332 -27.56 -2.26 13.45
CA ALA A 332 -26.40 -3.12 13.17
C ALA A 332 -25.37 -3.07 14.33
N ASN A 333 -24.25 -3.80 14.23
CA ASN A 333 -23.16 -3.74 15.22
C ASN A 333 -22.19 -2.56 14.98
N TYR A 334 -22.70 -1.41 14.54
CA TYR A 334 -21.96 -0.20 14.26
C TYR A 334 -22.92 0.98 14.12
N TYR A 335 -22.42 2.21 14.11
CA TYR A 335 -23.22 3.43 13.88
C TYR A 335 -22.57 4.31 12.86
N LEU A 336 -23.38 5.17 12.25
CA LEU A 336 -22.91 6.39 11.63
C LEU A 336 -22.89 7.50 12.69
N VAL A 337 -21.79 8.22 12.77
CA VAL A 337 -21.57 9.33 13.70
C VAL A 337 -21.23 10.55 12.86
N LEU A 338 -21.96 11.63 13.08
CA LEU A 338 -21.71 12.92 12.47
C LEU A 338 -20.90 13.79 13.45
N VAL A 339 -19.82 14.37 12.95
CA VAL A 339 -18.91 15.22 13.72
C VAL A 339 -19.18 16.69 13.37
N ARG A 340 -19.58 17.45 14.38
CA ARG A 340 -19.89 18.89 14.32
C ARG A 340 -19.38 19.59 15.57
N SER A 341 -18.05 19.73 15.69
CA SER A 341 -17.46 20.40 16.85
C SER A 341 -17.75 21.90 16.83
N GLU A 342 -18.50 22.40 17.82
CA GLU A 342 -18.69 23.86 18.00
C GLU A 342 -17.43 24.52 18.57
N ALA A 343 -16.68 23.79 19.40
CA ALA A 343 -15.44 24.28 20.02
C ALA A 343 -14.28 24.40 19.02
N GLU A 344 -14.28 23.57 17.98
CA GLU A 344 -13.30 23.61 16.90
C GLU A 344 -14.01 23.41 15.56
N PRO A 345 -14.57 24.46 14.94
CA PRO A 345 -15.38 24.35 13.72
C PRO A 345 -14.67 23.74 12.51
N ALA A 346 -13.33 23.72 12.52
CA ALA A 346 -12.50 23.08 11.50
C ALA A 346 -12.32 21.56 11.72
N LEU A 347 -12.69 21.02 12.88
CA LEU A 347 -12.58 19.60 13.20
C LEU A 347 -13.78 18.83 12.64
N ASP A 348 -13.57 18.21 11.48
CA ASP A 348 -14.50 17.27 10.87
C ASP A 348 -14.22 15.81 11.30
N GLY A 349 -14.98 14.86 10.73
CA GLY A 349 -14.82 13.45 11.02
C GLY A 349 -13.45 12.90 10.61
N ASP A 350 -12.92 13.33 9.46
CA ASP A 350 -11.59 12.92 9.00
C ASP A 350 -10.47 13.37 9.95
N GLY A 351 -10.56 14.60 10.45
CA GLY A 351 -9.67 15.16 11.46
C GLY A 351 -9.78 14.42 12.80
N LEU A 352 -11.01 14.16 13.26
CA LEU A 352 -11.24 13.38 14.49
C LEU A 352 -10.71 11.96 14.37
N ALA A 353 -10.92 11.30 13.23
CA ALA A 353 -10.36 9.98 12.95
C ALA A 353 -8.82 9.97 12.96
N ALA A 354 -8.18 11.04 12.47
CA ALA A 354 -6.72 11.17 12.55
C ALA A 354 -6.23 11.30 14.01
N ARG A 355 -6.96 12.02 14.86
CA ARG A 355 -6.64 12.12 16.31
C ARG A 355 -6.80 10.77 17.01
N LEU A 356 -7.89 10.06 16.72
CA LEU A 356 -8.15 8.72 17.28
C LEU A 356 -7.11 7.70 16.82
N ALA A 357 -6.65 7.78 15.57
CA ALA A 357 -5.62 6.89 15.04
C ALA A 357 -4.29 7.02 15.80
N LYS A 358 -3.91 8.24 16.23
CA LYS A 358 -2.72 8.45 17.09
C LYS A 358 -2.82 7.74 18.44
N LYS A 359 -4.05 7.42 18.88
CA LYS A 359 -4.34 6.65 20.11
C LYS A 359 -4.56 5.16 19.84
N GLY A 360 -4.22 4.67 18.63
CA GLY A 360 -4.44 3.28 18.23
C GLY A 360 -5.90 2.91 17.90
N ILE A 361 -6.79 3.90 17.82
CA ILE A 361 -8.22 3.67 17.59
C ILE A 361 -8.58 3.90 16.12
N GLY A 362 -8.83 2.81 15.41
CA GLY A 362 -9.26 2.84 14.02
C GLY A 362 -10.79 2.94 13.87
N VAL A 363 -11.27 4.05 13.31
CA VAL A 363 -12.66 4.27 12.89
C VAL A 363 -12.77 4.36 11.36
N ARG A 364 -13.95 4.10 10.78
CA ARG A 364 -14.11 4.14 9.32
C ARG A 364 -14.55 5.53 8.87
N LYS A 365 -13.69 6.21 8.11
CA LYS A 365 -14.04 7.45 7.38
C LYS A 365 -15.11 7.14 6.32
N CYS A 366 -16.19 7.93 6.27
CA CYS A 366 -17.33 7.68 5.39
C CYS A 366 -17.41 8.58 4.16
N ARG A 367 -16.45 9.49 3.94
CA ARG A 367 -16.42 10.40 2.77
C ARG A 367 -16.47 9.73 1.40
N ASN A 368 -16.14 8.44 1.34
CA ASN A 368 -16.17 7.65 0.09
C ASN A 368 -17.50 6.93 -0.15
N PHE A 369 -18.47 7.06 0.75
CA PHE A 369 -19.84 6.65 0.49
C PHE A 369 -20.58 7.81 -0.20
N ALA A 370 -21.23 7.51 -1.33
CA ALA A 370 -21.98 8.50 -2.08
C ALA A 370 -23.02 9.20 -1.18
N GLY A 371 -23.01 10.53 -1.14
CA GLY A 371 -23.93 11.32 -0.32
C GLY A 371 -23.45 11.64 1.11
N LEU A 372 -22.28 11.15 1.54
CA LEU A 372 -21.67 11.50 2.83
C LEU A 372 -20.38 12.32 2.63
N GLY A 373 -20.17 13.35 3.44
CA GLY A 373 -18.94 14.14 3.46
C GLY A 373 -17.91 13.66 4.50
N SER A 374 -16.86 14.46 4.71
CA SER A 374 -15.78 14.19 5.68
C SER A 374 -16.23 14.29 7.13
N GLU A 375 -17.40 14.87 7.39
CA GLU A 375 -18.04 14.99 8.69
C GLU A 375 -18.56 13.65 9.25
N TYR A 376 -18.65 12.60 8.43
CA TYR A 376 -19.20 11.30 8.86
C TYR A 376 -18.14 10.24 9.14
N LEU A 377 -18.29 9.58 10.28
CA LEU A 377 -17.53 8.41 10.70
C LEU A 377 -18.45 7.23 10.95
N ARG A 378 -17.98 6.02 10.67
CA ARG A 378 -18.64 4.78 11.11
C ARG A 378 -17.82 4.13 12.21
N VAL A 379 -18.47 3.90 13.35
CA VAL A 379 -17.86 3.35 14.56
C VAL A 379 -18.48 1.98 14.84
N ALA A 380 -17.64 0.96 15.01
CA ALA A 380 -18.11 -0.40 15.31
C ALA A 380 -18.43 -0.57 16.80
N VAL A 381 -19.42 -1.40 17.12
CA VAL A 381 -19.65 -1.91 18.47
C VAL A 381 -18.62 -3.01 18.73
N ARG A 382 -17.83 -2.86 19.80
CA ARG A 382 -16.72 -3.72 20.20
C ARG A 382 -17.01 -4.41 21.54
N THR A 383 -16.01 -5.03 22.15
CA THR A 383 -16.12 -5.53 23.52
C THR A 383 -16.31 -4.36 24.50
N ALA A 384 -16.85 -4.60 25.70
CA ALA A 384 -17.06 -3.55 26.69
C ALA A 384 -15.78 -2.72 26.99
N PRO A 385 -14.60 -3.33 27.26
CA PRO A 385 -13.38 -2.56 27.48
C PRO A 385 -12.92 -1.75 26.26
N GLU A 386 -13.07 -2.31 25.05
CA GLU A 386 -12.73 -1.61 23.82
C GLU A 386 -13.69 -0.42 23.57
N ASN A 387 -15.00 -0.59 23.82
CA ASN A 387 -15.98 0.49 23.70
C ASN A 387 -15.67 1.62 24.68
N ASP A 388 -15.25 1.29 25.90
CA ASP A 388 -14.89 2.27 26.92
C ASP A 388 -13.68 3.09 26.49
N ALA A 389 -12.62 2.42 26.01
CA ALA A 389 -11.43 3.07 25.45
C ALA A 389 -11.76 3.94 24.22
N ILE A 390 -12.66 3.50 23.34
CA ILE A 390 -13.11 4.30 22.20
C ILE A 390 -13.81 5.57 22.69
N ALA A 391 -14.77 5.46 23.61
CA ALA A 391 -15.50 6.64 24.09
C ALA A 391 -14.59 7.64 24.81
N GLU A 392 -13.61 7.17 25.58
CA GLU A 392 -12.61 8.02 26.25
C GLU A 392 -11.72 8.75 25.25
N ALA A 393 -11.19 8.05 24.24
CA ALA A 393 -10.37 8.67 23.22
C ALA A 393 -11.14 9.70 22.39
N PHE A 394 -12.44 9.49 22.13
CA PHE A 394 -13.30 10.49 21.50
C PHE A 394 -13.44 11.73 22.40
N ALA A 395 -13.65 11.55 23.71
CA ALA A 395 -13.76 12.66 24.65
C ALA A 395 -12.47 13.50 24.74
N GLU A 396 -11.32 12.84 24.78
CA GLU A 396 -10.00 13.50 24.78
C GLU A 396 -9.74 14.23 23.46
N ALA A 397 -10.04 13.60 22.33
CA ALA A 397 -9.80 14.17 21.01
C ALA A 397 -10.71 15.39 20.70
N LEU A 398 -11.84 15.50 21.39
CA LEU A 398 -12.80 16.61 21.31
C LEU A 398 -12.56 17.70 22.38
N GLY A 399 -11.51 17.59 23.20
CA GLY A 399 -11.07 18.68 24.08
C GLY A 399 -11.64 18.69 25.50
N ARG A 400 -11.95 17.52 26.08
CA ARG A 400 -12.09 17.44 27.55
C ARG A 400 -10.68 17.51 28.18
N PRO A 401 -10.42 18.37 29.18
CA PRO A 401 -9.08 18.57 29.70
C PRO A 401 -8.57 17.29 30.36
N ALA A 402 -7.47 16.75 29.85
CA ALA A 402 -6.62 15.86 30.61
C ALA A 402 -5.98 16.68 31.73
N ALA A 403 -6.03 16.15 32.95
CA ALA A 403 -5.29 16.72 34.07
C ALA A 403 -3.78 16.77 33.73
N ASP A 404 -3.18 17.91 34.09
CA ASP A 404 -1.79 18.34 33.96
C ASP A 404 -0.72 17.27 33.72
N ASP A 405 0.01 17.44 32.62
CA ASP A 405 1.47 17.24 32.55
C ASP A 405 2.00 18.20 31.47
N ASP A 406 2.49 19.32 31.98
CA ASP A 406 3.20 20.37 31.30
C ASP A 406 4.60 19.89 30.85
N ARG A 407 4.93 20.13 29.59
CA ARG A 407 6.27 20.61 29.18
C ARG A 407 6.21 21.15 27.76
N GLY A 408 6.05 22.48 27.69
CA GLY A 408 6.00 23.24 26.45
C GLY A 408 7.31 23.30 25.65
N LEU A 409 7.17 23.67 24.37
CA LEU A 409 7.65 24.94 23.79
C LEU A 409 7.27 24.98 22.30
N GLU A 410 6.88 26.18 21.84
CA GLU A 410 6.00 26.47 20.70
C GLU A 410 6.58 26.28 19.28
N PRO A 411 5.74 26.05 18.25
CA PRO A 411 6.06 26.32 16.85
C PRO A 411 5.63 27.75 16.42
N GLY A 412 6.52 28.44 15.72
CA GLY A 412 6.36 29.81 15.20
C GLY A 412 5.26 30.00 14.12
N PRO A 413 5.17 31.22 13.56
CA PRO A 413 3.92 31.78 13.05
C PRO A 413 3.41 31.11 11.77
N ALA A 414 2.10 30.87 11.76
CA ALA A 414 1.35 30.22 10.68
C ALA A 414 1.46 30.97 9.34
N ALA A 415 1.89 30.24 8.30
CA ALA A 415 1.76 30.67 6.91
C ALA A 415 0.28 30.57 6.48
N ARG A 416 -0.20 31.65 5.84
CA ARG A 416 -1.59 31.81 5.37
C ARG A 416 -1.97 30.72 4.36
N ALA A 417 -3.10 30.05 4.61
CA ALA A 417 -3.67 29.03 3.73
C ALA A 417 -4.21 29.62 2.43
N ALA A 418 -3.83 29.02 1.31
CA ALA A 418 -4.34 29.29 -0.03
C ALA A 418 -5.68 28.55 -0.29
N PRO A 419 -6.51 29.01 -1.25
CA PRO A 419 -7.87 28.50 -1.44
C PRO A 419 -7.90 27.10 -2.09
N GLU A 420 -8.75 26.20 -1.57
CA GLU A 420 -8.87 24.80 -1.99
C GLU A 420 -9.45 24.64 -3.42
N LYS A 421 -8.73 23.89 -4.27
CA LYS A 421 -9.20 23.41 -5.58
C LYS A 421 -9.90 22.05 -5.44
N ARG A 422 -10.97 21.87 -6.20
CA ARG A 422 -11.85 20.69 -6.22
C ARG A 422 -11.11 19.48 -6.87
N LYS A 423 -10.83 18.42 -6.11
CA LYS A 423 -10.07 17.24 -6.60
C LYS A 423 -10.91 16.28 -7.47
N PRO A 424 -10.37 15.71 -8.56
CA PRO A 424 -11.06 14.78 -9.48
C PRO A 424 -11.26 13.36 -8.92
N ALA A 425 -12.18 12.58 -9.52
CA ALA A 425 -12.60 11.25 -9.06
C ALA A 425 -11.54 10.12 -9.15
N ARG A 426 -10.44 10.35 -9.88
CA ARG A 426 -9.24 9.52 -9.94
C ARG A 426 -8.06 10.42 -10.30
N ALA A 427 -6.88 10.15 -9.76
CA ALA A 427 -5.66 10.91 -10.05
C ALA A 427 -5.38 10.94 -11.56
N LYS A 428 -4.90 12.09 -12.05
CA LYS A 428 -4.21 12.14 -13.35
C LYS A 428 -2.89 11.40 -13.22
N ALA A 429 -2.38 10.84 -14.30
CA ALA A 429 -1.17 10.03 -14.27
C ALA A 429 -0.19 10.44 -15.36
N LEU A 430 1.06 10.67 -14.98
CA LEU A 430 2.19 10.89 -15.86
C LEU A 430 3.21 9.78 -15.63
N SER A 431 3.58 9.04 -16.67
CA SER A 431 4.57 7.98 -16.60
C SER A 431 5.87 8.42 -17.25
N ILE A 432 6.94 8.45 -16.45
CA ILE A 432 8.32 8.71 -16.88
C ILE A 432 8.99 7.36 -17.12
N GLN A 433 9.27 7.05 -18.37
CA GLN A 433 9.94 5.81 -18.79
C GLN A 433 11.29 6.15 -19.41
N GLY A 434 12.20 5.17 -19.50
CA GLY A 434 13.55 5.40 -20.02
C GLY A 434 13.87 4.51 -21.21
N CYS A 435 14.72 4.98 -22.12
CA CYS A 435 15.31 4.12 -23.16
C CYS A 435 16.24 3.04 -22.59
N SER A 436 16.68 3.21 -21.35
CA SER A 436 17.54 2.28 -20.60
C SER A 436 17.34 2.49 -19.09
N SER A 437 17.85 1.57 -18.28
CA SER A 437 17.81 1.71 -16.80
C SER A 437 18.53 2.97 -16.33
N SER A 438 19.66 3.34 -16.94
CA SER A 438 20.48 4.49 -16.57
C SER A 438 20.08 5.82 -17.24
N ALA A 439 18.94 5.87 -17.93
CA ALA A 439 18.46 7.06 -18.65
C ALA A 439 18.23 8.29 -17.75
N GLY A 440 18.17 8.09 -16.42
CA GLY A 440 17.89 9.13 -15.43
C GLY A 440 16.39 9.34 -15.16
N LYS A 441 15.54 8.39 -15.55
CA LYS A 441 14.09 8.39 -15.34
C LYS A 441 13.68 8.61 -13.88
N SER A 442 14.43 8.08 -12.90
CA SER A 442 14.14 8.22 -11.47
C SER A 442 14.35 9.65 -10.97
N LEU A 443 15.40 10.33 -11.47
CA LEU A 443 15.65 11.76 -11.21
C LEU A 443 14.60 12.63 -11.91
N ILE A 444 14.29 12.35 -13.18
CA ILE A 444 13.23 13.09 -13.89
C ILE A 444 11.87 12.92 -13.18
N ALA A 445 11.52 11.72 -12.74
CA ALA A 445 10.32 11.47 -11.95
C ALA A 445 10.32 12.26 -10.63
N ALA A 446 11.44 12.30 -9.89
CA ALA A 446 11.58 13.12 -8.69
C ALA A 446 11.44 14.62 -9.00
N ALA A 447 11.98 15.09 -10.12
CA ALA A 447 11.84 16.47 -10.58
C ALA A 447 10.36 16.82 -10.82
N PHE A 448 9.62 16.01 -11.58
CA PHE A 448 8.18 16.23 -11.81
C PHE A 448 7.37 16.14 -10.52
N CYS A 449 7.71 15.23 -9.60
CA CYS A 449 7.11 15.18 -8.27
C CYS A 449 7.28 16.52 -7.53
N ARG A 450 8.51 17.06 -7.52
CA ARG A 450 8.80 18.34 -6.88
C ARG A 450 8.11 19.51 -7.57
N ILE A 451 8.16 19.58 -8.91
CA ILE A 451 7.50 20.63 -9.70
C ILE A 451 5.99 20.67 -9.40
N PHE A 452 5.31 19.52 -9.43
CA PHE A 452 3.88 19.48 -9.15
C PHE A 452 3.53 19.87 -7.71
N ARG A 453 4.35 19.44 -6.73
CA ARG A 453 4.21 19.88 -5.34
C ARG A 453 4.37 21.39 -5.21
N ASP A 454 5.41 21.96 -5.83
CA ASP A 454 5.70 23.39 -5.76
C ASP A 454 4.63 24.23 -6.50
N GLU A 455 3.91 23.63 -7.44
CA GLU A 455 2.70 24.20 -8.08
C GLU A 455 1.41 24.01 -7.26
N GLY A 456 1.50 23.41 -6.07
CA GLY A 456 0.40 23.22 -5.14
C GLY A 456 -0.52 22.05 -5.47
N LEU A 457 -0.05 21.08 -6.26
CA LEU A 457 -0.80 19.85 -6.57
C LEU A 457 -0.48 18.74 -5.55
N ASP A 458 -1.50 17.98 -5.15
CA ASP A 458 -1.31 16.78 -4.33
C ASP A 458 -0.82 15.61 -5.19
N VAL A 459 0.50 15.46 -5.22
CA VAL A 459 1.24 14.49 -6.03
C VAL A 459 1.78 13.35 -5.18
N ALA A 460 1.72 12.12 -5.70
CA ALA A 460 2.46 10.99 -5.14
C ALA A 460 3.30 10.28 -6.21
N PRO A 461 4.44 9.69 -5.83
CA PRO A 461 5.22 8.87 -6.75
C PRO A 461 4.71 7.43 -6.76
N TYR A 462 5.00 6.70 -7.82
CA TYR A 462 4.67 5.29 -7.93
C TYR A 462 5.63 4.55 -8.86
N LYS A 463 6.19 3.43 -8.42
CA LYS A 463 6.95 2.50 -9.26
C LYS A 463 6.48 1.07 -9.00
N ALA A 464 5.74 0.52 -9.98
CA ALA A 464 5.10 -0.80 -9.87
C ALA A 464 6.07 -1.90 -9.43
N GLN A 465 7.29 -1.89 -9.97
CA GLN A 465 8.38 -2.77 -9.56
C GLN A 465 9.69 -2.01 -9.56
N ASN A 466 10.45 -2.12 -8.46
CA ASN A 466 11.85 -1.73 -8.42
C ASN A 466 12.74 -2.97 -8.27
N MET A 467 13.95 -2.91 -8.79
CA MET A 467 14.99 -3.92 -8.56
C MET A 467 16.26 -3.20 -8.06
N SER A 468 16.48 -3.16 -6.76
CA SER A 468 17.61 -2.45 -6.16
C SER A 468 18.03 -3.07 -4.83
N LEU A 469 19.32 -2.96 -4.52
CA LEU A 469 19.88 -3.29 -3.20
C LEU A 469 19.84 -2.11 -2.23
N ASN A 470 19.48 -0.91 -2.71
CA ASN A 470 19.39 0.30 -1.90
C ASN A 470 17.94 0.52 -1.49
N SER A 471 17.71 0.52 -0.18
CA SER A 471 16.36 0.68 0.38
C SER A 471 16.34 1.70 1.52
N ALA A 472 15.13 2.11 1.86
CA ALA A 472 14.80 2.92 3.01
C ALA A 472 13.70 2.23 3.81
N VAL A 473 13.44 2.75 5.01
CA VAL A 473 12.42 2.24 5.92
C VAL A 473 11.34 3.32 6.06
N THR A 474 10.11 2.92 5.77
CA THR A 474 8.90 3.75 5.97
C THR A 474 8.63 3.97 7.46
N PRO A 475 7.81 4.97 7.86
CA PRO A 475 7.42 5.15 9.27
C PRO A 475 6.79 3.91 9.92
N ASP A 476 6.12 3.06 9.14
CA ASP A 476 5.48 1.83 9.61
C ASP A 476 6.43 0.63 9.74
N GLY A 477 7.74 0.83 9.58
CA GLY A 477 8.73 -0.25 9.62
C GLY A 477 8.70 -1.17 8.40
N LEU A 478 8.19 -0.68 7.26
CA LEU A 478 8.16 -1.40 5.98
C LEU A 478 9.30 -0.94 5.07
N GLU A 479 9.74 -1.83 4.18
CA GLU A 479 10.83 -1.56 3.26
C GLU A 479 10.37 -0.94 1.92
N ILE A 480 11.14 0.01 1.39
CA ILE A 480 10.88 0.69 0.11
C ILE A 480 12.21 0.95 -0.62
N GLY A 481 12.22 0.96 -1.96
CA GLY A 481 13.39 1.36 -2.74
C GLY A 481 13.84 2.81 -2.43
N ARG A 482 15.15 3.05 -2.36
CA ARG A 482 15.71 4.36 -1.99
C ARG A 482 15.27 5.48 -2.94
N ALA A 483 15.21 5.21 -4.24
CA ALA A 483 14.73 6.18 -5.23
C ALA A 483 13.27 6.58 -4.99
N GLN A 484 12.39 5.65 -4.60
CA GLN A 484 10.98 5.98 -4.31
C GLN A 484 10.83 6.71 -2.98
N ALA A 485 11.70 6.47 -2.00
CA ALA A 485 11.76 7.30 -0.80
C ALA A 485 12.19 8.75 -1.12
N VAL A 486 13.17 8.94 -2.02
CA VAL A 486 13.56 10.27 -2.52
C VAL A 486 12.41 10.93 -3.28
N GLN A 487 11.69 10.20 -4.13
CA GLN A 487 10.52 10.72 -4.84
C GLN A 487 9.38 11.08 -3.87
N ALA A 488 9.19 10.32 -2.79
CA ALA A 488 8.22 10.66 -1.74
C ALA A 488 8.60 11.99 -1.07
N ALA A 489 9.88 12.17 -0.75
CA ALA A 489 10.41 13.44 -0.23
C ALA A 489 10.22 14.59 -1.24
N ALA A 490 10.37 14.34 -2.54
CA ALA A 490 10.10 15.32 -3.60
C ALA A 490 8.64 15.78 -3.62
N CYS A 491 7.71 14.89 -3.29
CA CYS A 491 6.28 15.21 -3.08
C CYS A 491 5.99 15.89 -1.74
N GLY A 492 6.95 15.94 -0.81
CA GLY A 492 6.70 16.35 0.58
C GLY A 492 5.88 15.32 1.38
N LEU A 493 5.96 14.03 1.01
CA LEU A 493 5.26 12.92 1.65
C LEU A 493 6.25 12.02 2.40
N GLU A 494 5.76 11.36 3.45
CA GLU A 494 6.49 10.23 4.04
C GLU A 494 6.52 9.03 3.08
N PRO A 495 7.61 8.24 3.06
CA PRO A 495 7.67 7.03 2.25
C PRO A 495 6.57 6.02 2.64
N ASP A 496 5.85 5.51 1.65
CA ASP A 496 4.75 4.55 1.81
C ASP A 496 5.02 3.34 0.90
N ALA A 497 4.90 2.12 1.43
CA ALA A 497 5.14 0.88 0.68
C ALA A 497 4.28 0.75 -0.60
N ARG A 498 3.13 1.44 -0.67
CA ARG A 498 2.29 1.51 -1.88
C ARG A 498 2.96 2.23 -3.05
N MET A 499 3.91 3.12 -2.77
CA MET A 499 4.70 3.84 -3.79
C MET A 499 5.70 2.92 -4.49
N ASN A 500 6.08 1.81 -3.85
CA ASN A 500 6.90 0.75 -4.45
C ASN A 500 6.42 -0.65 -3.97
N PRO A 501 5.31 -1.16 -4.53
CA PRO A 501 4.64 -2.35 -4.00
C PRO A 501 5.41 -3.65 -4.26
N VAL A 502 6.28 -3.69 -5.29
CA VAL A 502 7.16 -4.82 -5.59
C VAL A 502 8.61 -4.33 -5.59
N LEU A 503 9.42 -4.84 -4.67
CA LEU A 503 10.86 -4.57 -4.63
C LEU A 503 11.61 -5.90 -4.75
N LEU A 504 12.38 -6.04 -5.82
CA LEU A 504 13.26 -7.17 -6.09
C LEU A 504 14.66 -6.85 -5.59
N LYS A 505 15.27 -7.76 -4.84
CA LYS A 505 16.65 -7.65 -4.40
C LYS A 505 17.50 -8.78 -4.96
N PRO A 506 18.45 -8.49 -5.85
CA PRO A 506 19.33 -9.52 -6.40
C PRO A 506 20.19 -10.14 -5.29
N GLU A 507 20.09 -11.47 -5.11
CA GLU A 507 20.95 -12.24 -4.18
C GLU A 507 22.08 -12.96 -4.94
N SER A 508 21.85 -13.29 -6.22
CA SER A 508 22.82 -13.89 -7.15
C SER A 508 22.52 -13.47 -8.59
N ASP A 509 23.40 -13.81 -9.54
CA ASP A 509 23.22 -13.53 -10.98
C ASP A 509 21.91 -14.09 -11.56
N ALA A 510 21.32 -15.11 -10.92
CA ALA A 510 20.12 -15.80 -11.40
C ALA A 510 18.99 -15.87 -10.36
N GLY A 511 19.07 -15.12 -9.25
CA GLY A 511 18.08 -15.20 -8.17
C GLY A 511 17.88 -13.90 -7.42
N SER A 512 16.66 -13.66 -6.96
CA SER A 512 16.30 -12.46 -6.22
C SER A 512 15.30 -12.76 -5.10
N GLN A 513 15.38 -11.96 -4.04
CA GLN A 513 14.34 -11.87 -3.02
C GLN A 513 13.23 -10.94 -3.52
N VAL A 514 11.98 -11.35 -3.35
CA VAL A 514 10.79 -10.52 -3.55
C VAL A 514 10.36 -9.93 -2.22
N VAL A 515 10.29 -8.62 -2.16
CA VAL A 515 9.64 -7.85 -1.10
C VAL A 515 8.32 -7.31 -1.67
N LEU A 516 7.19 -7.74 -1.09
CA LEU A 516 5.85 -7.27 -1.46
C LEU A 516 5.30 -6.37 -0.36
N MET A 517 4.83 -5.19 -0.73
CA MET A 517 4.27 -4.19 0.20
C MET A 517 5.20 -3.96 1.40
N GLY A 518 6.51 -3.88 1.11
CA GLY A 518 7.58 -3.66 2.07
C GLY A 518 7.85 -4.79 3.06
N ARG A 519 7.34 -6.00 2.82
CA ARG A 519 7.62 -7.21 3.60
C ARG A 519 8.27 -8.31 2.75
N PRO A 520 9.25 -9.07 3.28
CA PRO A 520 9.77 -10.25 2.59
C PRO A 520 8.64 -11.21 2.23
N TYR A 521 8.60 -11.67 0.98
CA TYR A 521 7.54 -12.55 0.48
C TYR A 521 8.07 -13.89 0.00
N ALA A 522 9.06 -13.89 -0.89
CA ALA A 522 9.61 -15.11 -1.47
C ALA A 522 11.06 -14.91 -1.93
N ARG A 523 11.74 -16.03 -2.22
CA ARG A 523 12.97 -16.08 -3.02
C ARG A 523 12.68 -16.95 -4.23
N TYR A 524 13.26 -16.62 -5.37
CA TYR A 524 13.13 -17.45 -6.57
C TYR A 524 14.45 -17.53 -7.32
N LYS A 525 14.67 -18.67 -7.97
CA LYS A 525 15.62 -18.79 -9.09
C LYS A 525 14.89 -18.37 -10.36
N ALA A 526 15.55 -17.71 -11.31
CA ALA A 526 14.94 -16.99 -12.44
C ALA A 526 13.80 -17.71 -13.20
N ARG A 527 13.71 -19.05 -13.16
CA ARG A 527 12.64 -19.84 -13.78
C ARG A 527 11.31 -19.86 -13.00
N GLU A 528 11.34 -19.66 -11.68
CA GLU A 528 10.17 -19.58 -10.79
C GLU A 528 9.59 -18.15 -10.71
N TYR A 529 10.29 -17.15 -11.26
CA TYR A 529 9.84 -15.75 -11.37
C TYR A 529 8.46 -15.64 -12.04
N TYR A 530 8.19 -16.51 -13.01
CA TYR A 530 6.98 -16.46 -13.82
C TYR A 530 5.72 -16.87 -13.05
N ASP A 531 5.84 -17.74 -12.05
CA ASP A 531 4.69 -18.17 -11.24
C ASP A 531 4.26 -17.09 -10.25
N LEU A 532 5.20 -16.24 -9.81
CA LEU A 532 4.95 -15.10 -8.92
C LEU A 532 4.45 -13.85 -9.66
N HIS A 533 4.55 -13.83 -10.99
CA HIS A 533 4.28 -12.65 -11.80
C HIS A 533 2.83 -12.17 -11.66
N ALA A 534 1.86 -13.08 -11.53
CA ALA A 534 0.47 -12.69 -11.32
C ALA A 534 0.29 -11.96 -9.98
N THR A 535 0.84 -12.52 -8.91
CA THR A 535 0.81 -11.93 -7.56
C THR A 535 1.47 -10.55 -7.52
N MET A 536 2.66 -10.40 -8.12
CA MET A 536 3.37 -9.11 -8.19
C MET A 536 2.56 -8.06 -8.93
N ARG A 537 1.99 -8.42 -10.09
CA ARG A 537 1.16 -7.52 -10.89
C ARG A 537 -0.10 -7.09 -10.12
N ASP A 538 -0.77 -8.03 -9.46
CA ASP A 538 -2.03 -7.74 -8.78
C ASP A 538 -1.80 -6.88 -7.52
N ALA A 539 -0.70 -7.11 -6.80
CA ALA A 539 -0.24 -6.23 -5.72
C ALA A 539 0.09 -4.83 -6.24
N ALA A 540 0.81 -4.73 -7.36
CA ALA A 540 1.16 -3.46 -7.97
C ALA A 540 -0.09 -2.65 -8.37
N ARG A 541 -1.06 -3.28 -9.06
CA ARG A 541 -2.32 -2.65 -9.46
C ARG A 541 -3.14 -2.17 -8.26
N SER A 542 -3.31 -3.03 -7.26
CA SER A 542 -4.04 -2.68 -6.03
C SER A 542 -3.42 -1.47 -5.31
N ALA A 543 -2.09 -1.44 -5.21
CA ALA A 543 -1.37 -0.31 -4.62
C ALA A 543 -1.59 0.98 -5.43
N TYR A 544 -1.48 0.93 -6.76
CA TYR A 544 -1.76 2.08 -7.64
C TYR A 544 -3.19 2.58 -7.45
N ASP A 545 -4.18 1.69 -7.54
CA ASP A 545 -5.60 2.07 -7.44
C ASP A 545 -5.90 2.73 -6.10
N SER A 546 -5.31 2.24 -5.01
CA SER A 546 -5.47 2.88 -3.70
C SER A 546 -4.84 4.28 -3.62
N LEU A 547 -3.64 4.48 -4.17
CA LEU A 547 -3.01 5.80 -4.24
C LEU A 547 -3.78 6.76 -5.16
N ALA A 548 -4.29 6.26 -6.29
CA ALA A 548 -4.98 7.06 -7.29
C ALA A 548 -6.34 7.60 -6.80
N LEU A 549 -6.88 7.03 -5.72
CA LEU A 549 -8.09 7.52 -5.04
C LEU A 549 -7.79 8.62 -4.00
N GLU A 550 -6.53 8.78 -3.60
CA GLU A 550 -6.11 9.71 -2.54
C GLU A 550 -5.43 10.97 -3.08
N ARG A 551 -5.00 10.97 -4.34
CA ARG A 551 -4.10 11.98 -4.93
C ARG A 551 -4.72 12.66 -6.15
N GLU A 552 -4.25 13.87 -6.46
CA GLU A 552 -4.65 14.57 -7.69
C GLU A 552 -3.85 14.11 -8.89
N ILE A 553 -2.57 13.83 -8.67
CA ILE A 553 -1.64 13.39 -9.70
C ILE A 553 -0.72 12.28 -9.17
N ILE A 554 -0.46 11.28 -10.00
CA ILE A 554 0.55 10.26 -9.75
C ILE A 554 1.63 10.36 -10.82
N VAL A 555 2.88 10.44 -10.38
CA VAL A 555 4.05 10.33 -11.25
C VAL A 555 4.56 8.90 -11.18
N LEU A 556 4.37 8.15 -12.27
CA LEU A 556 4.83 6.78 -12.40
C LEU A 556 6.26 6.76 -12.93
N GLU A 557 7.13 5.98 -12.32
CA GLU A 557 8.44 5.63 -12.87
C GLU A 557 8.38 4.24 -13.53
N GLY A 558 8.88 4.13 -14.76
CA GLY A 558 9.06 2.85 -15.44
C GLY A 558 10.23 2.04 -14.87
N ALA A 559 10.24 0.73 -15.11
CA ALA A 559 11.33 -0.18 -14.74
C ALA A 559 12.06 -0.71 -15.99
N GLY A 560 13.35 -0.42 -16.12
CA GLY A 560 14.10 -0.75 -17.34
C GLY A 560 13.63 0.04 -18.56
N SER A 561 13.54 -0.62 -19.71
CA SER A 561 13.07 -0.05 -20.98
C SER A 561 11.69 -0.62 -21.38
N PRO A 562 10.76 0.21 -21.88
CA PRO A 562 9.51 -0.26 -22.50
C PRO A 562 9.71 -0.91 -23.88
N GLY A 563 10.91 -0.80 -24.46
CA GLY A 563 11.26 -1.34 -25.78
C GLY A 563 11.59 -2.83 -25.78
N GLU A 564 11.58 -3.51 -24.63
CA GLU A 564 11.90 -4.94 -24.49
C GLU A 564 10.79 -5.82 -25.08
N ILE A 565 10.83 -6.02 -26.40
CA ILE A 565 9.78 -6.72 -27.17
C ILE A 565 9.46 -8.13 -26.65
N ASN A 566 10.44 -8.80 -26.05
CA ASN A 566 10.30 -10.13 -25.45
C ASN A 566 9.50 -10.13 -24.14
N LEU A 567 9.34 -8.98 -23.47
CA LEU A 567 8.65 -8.85 -22.19
C LEU A 567 7.24 -8.26 -22.32
N LYS A 568 6.89 -7.69 -23.48
CA LYS A 568 5.64 -6.93 -23.70
C LYS A 568 4.37 -7.64 -23.29
N SER A 569 4.22 -8.93 -23.60
CA SER A 569 3.00 -9.70 -23.30
C SER A 569 2.69 -9.82 -21.81
N ARG A 570 3.68 -9.55 -20.95
CA ARG A 570 3.58 -9.66 -19.49
C ARG A 570 3.93 -8.36 -18.79
N ASP A 571 4.21 -7.28 -19.51
CA ASP A 571 4.60 -6.02 -18.90
C ASP A 571 3.50 -5.50 -17.96
N PHE A 572 3.89 -5.23 -16.71
CA PHE A 572 3.07 -4.55 -15.70
C PHE A 572 3.82 -3.38 -15.06
N VAL A 573 5.01 -3.05 -15.56
CA VAL A 573 5.96 -2.13 -14.92
C VAL A 573 6.24 -0.89 -15.76
N ASN A 574 6.04 -0.98 -17.09
CA ASN A 574 6.20 0.13 -18.02
C ASN A 574 4.86 0.49 -18.69
N MET A 575 4.67 0.14 -19.96
CA MET A 575 3.44 0.39 -20.71
C MET A 575 2.24 -0.33 -20.11
N GLY A 576 2.46 -1.49 -19.49
CA GLY A 576 1.47 -2.19 -18.66
C GLY A 576 0.95 -1.35 -17.49
N ALA A 577 1.86 -0.71 -16.75
CA ALA A 577 1.52 0.18 -15.64
C ALA A 577 0.83 1.45 -16.15
N ALA A 578 1.39 2.07 -17.19
CA ALA A 578 0.83 3.27 -17.81
C ALA A 578 -0.61 3.03 -18.32
N ARG A 579 -0.87 1.89 -18.96
CA ARG A 579 -2.21 1.51 -19.44
C ARG A 579 -3.21 1.33 -18.29
N HIS A 580 -2.80 0.68 -17.20
CA HIS A 580 -3.65 0.50 -16.02
C HIS A 580 -3.97 1.85 -15.34
N ALA A 581 -2.99 2.75 -15.33
CA ALA A 581 -3.10 4.10 -14.79
C ALA A 581 -3.90 5.07 -15.68
N GLY A 582 -4.04 4.76 -16.98
CA GLY A 582 -4.51 5.73 -17.98
C GLY A 582 -3.52 6.90 -18.15
N ALA A 583 -2.22 6.62 -18.00
CA ALA A 583 -1.18 7.63 -17.95
C ALA A 583 -0.75 8.12 -19.34
N ARG A 584 -0.35 9.39 -19.40
CA ARG A 584 0.48 9.90 -20.50
C ARG A 584 1.94 9.53 -20.25
N VAL A 585 2.67 9.18 -21.30
CA VAL A 585 4.05 8.66 -21.20
C VAL A 585 5.06 9.66 -21.78
N LEU A 586 6.11 9.94 -21.01
CA LEU A 586 7.32 10.63 -21.48
C LEU A 586 8.47 9.62 -21.50
N LEU A 587 9.19 9.56 -22.62
CA LEU A 587 10.33 8.67 -22.78
C LEU A 587 11.65 9.44 -22.68
N VAL A 588 12.45 9.13 -21.65
CA VAL A 588 13.71 9.78 -21.32
C VAL A 588 14.88 9.03 -21.99
N GLY A 589 15.78 9.76 -22.62
CA GLY A 589 17.00 9.21 -23.23
C GLY A 589 18.27 9.89 -22.71
N ASP A 590 19.30 9.09 -22.45
CA ASP A 590 20.62 9.58 -22.02
C ASP A 590 21.48 9.91 -23.24
N ILE A 591 21.81 11.18 -23.44
CA ILE A 591 22.67 11.61 -24.55
C ILE A 591 24.17 11.46 -24.25
N ASP A 592 24.57 11.40 -22.99
CA ASP A 592 25.98 11.24 -22.59
C ASP A 592 26.52 9.88 -23.06
N ARG A 593 25.65 8.87 -23.15
CA ARG A 593 25.99 7.55 -23.72
C ARG A 593 25.96 7.48 -25.25
N GLY A 594 25.53 8.55 -25.92
CA GLY A 594 25.38 8.62 -27.38
C GLY A 594 24.17 7.86 -27.93
N GLY A 595 23.81 8.14 -29.19
CA GLY A 595 22.77 7.41 -29.92
C GLY A 595 21.31 7.72 -29.53
N VAL A 596 21.07 8.73 -28.68
CA VAL A 596 19.75 9.01 -28.08
C VAL A 596 18.59 9.12 -29.09
N PHE A 597 18.81 9.81 -30.21
CA PHE A 597 17.76 9.98 -31.24
C PHE A 597 17.45 8.67 -31.98
N ALA A 598 18.47 7.85 -32.22
CA ALA A 598 18.26 6.51 -32.78
C ALA A 598 17.49 5.62 -31.80
N SER A 599 17.78 5.73 -30.50
CA SER A 599 17.00 5.04 -29.46
C SER A 599 15.54 5.48 -29.48
N PHE A 600 15.22 6.77 -29.54
CA PHE A 600 13.83 7.24 -29.62
C PHE A 600 13.09 6.67 -30.83
N ILE A 601 13.71 6.73 -32.02
CA ILE A 601 13.15 6.16 -33.25
C ILE A 601 12.92 4.65 -33.10
N GLY A 602 13.90 3.93 -32.55
CA GLY A 602 13.80 2.49 -32.32
C GLY A 602 12.67 2.11 -31.35
N HIS A 603 12.45 2.89 -30.29
CA HIS A 603 11.34 2.64 -29.35
C HIS A 603 9.98 2.84 -30.03
N VAL A 604 9.80 3.93 -30.77
CA VAL A 604 8.54 4.18 -31.51
C VAL A 604 8.27 3.07 -32.52
N ALA A 605 9.31 2.58 -33.20
CA ALA A 605 9.17 1.47 -34.15
C ALA A 605 8.75 0.15 -33.51
N THR A 606 8.99 -0.07 -32.21
CA THR A 606 8.59 -1.30 -31.52
C THR A 606 7.25 -1.19 -30.79
N PHE A 607 6.69 0.01 -30.62
CA PHE A 607 5.45 0.24 -29.88
C PHE A 607 4.21 -0.19 -30.65
N ALA A 608 3.26 -0.80 -29.93
CA ALA A 608 1.93 -1.11 -30.45
C ALA A 608 1.08 0.16 -30.61
N PRO A 609 0.00 0.15 -31.42
CA PRO A 609 -0.83 1.33 -31.64
C PRO A 609 -1.41 1.96 -30.35
N ASP A 610 -1.81 1.15 -29.37
CA ASP A 610 -2.30 1.62 -28.07
C ASP A 610 -1.19 2.21 -27.20
N GLU A 611 0.03 1.70 -27.32
CA GLU A 611 1.22 2.21 -26.65
C GLU A 611 1.63 3.58 -27.22
N LEU A 612 1.62 3.71 -28.55
CA LEU A 612 1.84 4.98 -29.24
C LEU A 612 0.82 6.04 -28.80
N ALA A 613 -0.46 5.67 -28.64
CA ALA A 613 -1.50 6.61 -28.20
C ALA A 613 -1.27 7.19 -26.78
N MET A 614 -0.48 6.52 -25.94
CA MET A 614 -0.11 7.01 -24.61
C MET A 614 1.14 7.92 -24.64
N LEU A 615 2.03 7.76 -25.61
CA LEU A 615 3.25 8.54 -25.75
C LEU A 615 2.94 10.02 -26.01
N SER A 616 3.56 10.90 -25.24
CA SER A 616 3.40 12.36 -25.38
C SER A 616 4.64 13.02 -25.99
N GLY A 617 5.83 12.44 -25.77
CA GLY A 617 7.07 12.94 -26.34
C GLY A 617 8.31 12.41 -25.64
N PHE A 618 9.44 13.01 -25.97
CA PHE A 618 10.76 12.61 -25.49
C PHE A 618 11.41 13.68 -24.60
N ILE A 619 12.23 13.24 -23.65
CA ILE A 619 13.15 14.11 -22.90
C ILE A 619 14.57 13.63 -23.18
N VAL A 620 15.40 14.51 -23.74
CA VAL A 620 16.85 14.30 -23.78
C VAL A 620 17.41 14.69 -22.42
N ASN A 621 18.20 13.81 -21.81
CA ASN A 621 18.75 14.01 -20.47
C ASN A 621 20.29 13.89 -20.49
N LYS A 622 20.93 14.47 -19.47
CA LYS A 622 22.39 14.49 -19.26
C LYS A 622 23.16 15.18 -20.39
N PHE A 623 22.59 16.22 -20.97
CA PHE A 623 23.25 16.95 -22.04
C PHE A 623 24.44 17.79 -21.52
N ARG A 624 25.58 17.72 -22.22
CA ARG A 624 26.77 18.53 -21.93
C ARG A 624 26.98 19.54 -23.05
N GLY A 625 27.14 20.81 -22.70
CA GLY A 625 27.43 21.90 -23.65
C GLY A 625 26.20 22.71 -24.04
N ASP A 626 26.25 23.31 -25.24
CA ASP A 626 25.21 24.21 -25.76
C ASP A 626 24.16 23.44 -26.59
N PRO A 627 22.86 23.44 -26.19
CA PRO A 627 21.80 22.74 -26.91
C PRO A 627 21.65 23.17 -28.38
N ALA A 628 22.09 24.38 -28.76
CA ALA A 628 22.09 24.84 -30.15
C ALA A 628 22.91 23.92 -31.07
N LEU A 629 23.91 23.21 -30.53
CA LEU A 629 24.73 22.24 -31.26
C LEU A 629 23.95 21.00 -31.71
N LEU A 630 22.76 20.75 -31.16
CA LEU A 630 21.89 19.66 -31.59
C LEU A 630 21.23 19.95 -32.95
N GLY A 631 21.32 21.19 -33.46
CA GLY A 631 20.80 21.59 -34.77
C GLY A 631 19.35 21.16 -34.97
N ASP A 632 19.04 20.56 -36.13
CA ASP A 632 17.69 20.06 -36.46
C ASP A 632 17.41 18.62 -35.95
N ALA A 633 18.17 18.12 -34.97
CA ALA A 633 17.98 16.75 -34.47
C ALA A 633 16.56 16.52 -33.89
N PHE A 634 15.99 17.54 -33.24
CA PHE A 634 14.63 17.49 -32.70
C PHE A 634 13.58 17.46 -33.81
N GLY A 635 13.76 18.26 -34.86
CA GLY A 635 12.89 18.26 -36.04
C GLY A 635 12.93 16.93 -36.78
N MET A 636 14.13 16.36 -36.98
CA MET A 636 14.31 15.04 -37.57
C MET A 636 13.66 13.92 -36.75
N THR A 637 13.78 13.96 -35.43
CA THR A 637 13.12 12.98 -34.55
C THR A 637 11.61 13.09 -34.68
N ARG A 638 11.05 14.30 -34.67
CA ARG A 638 9.61 14.51 -34.88
C ARG A 638 9.14 14.03 -36.25
N ALA A 639 9.89 14.31 -37.31
CA ALA A 639 9.55 13.87 -38.66
C ALA A 639 9.52 12.34 -38.80
N ARG A 640 10.39 11.62 -38.08
CA ARG A 640 10.46 10.14 -38.14
C ARG A 640 9.54 9.43 -37.16
N THR A 641 9.23 10.05 -36.03
CA THR A 641 8.44 9.41 -34.96
C THR A 641 7.00 9.90 -34.88
N GLY A 642 6.72 11.12 -35.36
CA GLY A 642 5.46 11.82 -35.13
C GLY A 642 5.36 12.53 -33.78
N TYR A 643 6.31 12.33 -32.86
CA TYR A 643 6.27 12.87 -31.49
C TYR A 643 7.38 13.92 -31.26
N PRO A 644 7.12 14.97 -30.46
CA PRO A 644 8.10 16.01 -30.18
C PRO A 644 9.16 15.56 -29.16
N VAL A 645 10.34 16.16 -29.26
CA VAL A 645 11.26 16.26 -28.11
C VAL A 645 10.80 17.46 -27.29
N LEU A 646 10.33 17.21 -26.07
CA LEU A 646 9.73 18.21 -25.18
C LEU A 646 10.76 18.91 -24.30
N GLY A 647 11.97 18.37 -24.18
CA GLY A 647 13.02 19.03 -23.42
C GLY A 647 14.41 18.42 -23.58
N CYS A 648 15.41 19.21 -23.25
CA CYS A 648 16.82 18.82 -23.23
C CYS A 648 17.45 19.23 -21.90
N VAL A 649 17.38 18.34 -20.92
CA VAL A 649 17.86 18.57 -19.56
C VAL A 649 19.40 18.47 -19.53
N PRO A 650 20.10 19.52 -19.06
CA PRO A 650 21.55 19.51 -18.98
C PRO A 650 22.04 18.53 -17.90
N MET A 651 23.30 18.13 -17.99
CA MET A 651 23.95 17.45 -16.87
C MET A 651 24.12 18.43 -15.70
N ILE A 652 23.42 18.14 -14.60
CA ILE A 652 23.46 18.97 -13.38
C ILE A 652 24.70 18.57 -12.57
N ALA A 653 25.69 19.45 -12.52
CA ALA A 653 26.93 19.21 -11.79
C ALA A 653 26.71 19.25 -10.27
N GLY A 654 27.32 18.30 -9.57
CA GLY A 654 27.33 18.27 -8.09
C GLY A 654 25.97 17.99 -7.46
N LEU A 655 25.09 17.24 -8.11
CA LEU A 655 23.77 16.86 -7.59
C LEU A 655 23.86 15.77 -6.52
N ASP A 656 23.61 16.16 -5.27
CA ASP A 656 23.72 15.31 -4.08
C ASP A 656 22.37 14.70 -3.69
N ILE A 657 21.81 13.92 -4.63
CA ILE A 657 20.58 13.14 -4.44
C ILE A 657 20.95 11.66 -4.45
N PRO A 658 20.48 10.81 -3.53
CA PRO A 658 20.82 9.38 -3.52
C PRO A 658 20.53 8.70 -4.87
N ASP A 659 21.51 8.01 -5.44
CA ASP A 659 21.36 7.28 -6.71
C ASP A 659 20.63 5.93 -6.50
N GLU A 660 19.93 5.48 -7.55
CA GLU A 660 19.13 4.25 -7.50
C GLU A 660 19.95 2.97 -7.73
N ASP A 661 20.74 2.93 -8.82
CA ASP A 661 21.25 1.68 -9.41
C ASP A 661 22.77 1.65 -9.66
N GLU A 662 23.46 2.79 -9.71
CA GLU A 662 24.92 2.81 -9.96
C GLU A 662 25.66 2.86 -8.61
N PRO A 663 26.49 1.86 -8.26
CA PRO A 663 27.25 1.82 -7.01
C PRO A 663 28.49 2.75 -7.11
N VAL A 664 28.24 4.02 -7.41
CA VAL A 664 29.26 5.06 -7.53
C VAL A 664 29.15 5.94 -6.30
N VAL A 665 30.17 5.88 -5.45
CA VAL A 665 30.28 6.83 -4.33
C VAL A 665 30.52 8.22 -4.92
N LYS A 666 29.63 9.18 -4.64
CA LYS A 666 29.73 10.55 -5.18
C LYS A 666 30.93 11.31 -4.65
N ALA A 667 31.42 10.92 -3.48
CA ALA A 667 32.63 11.42 -2.85
C ALA A 667 33.93 10.89 -3.50
N GLY A 668 34.05 10.98 -4.83
CA GLY A 668 35.19 10.48 -5.59
C GLY A 668 36.51 11.22 -5.34
N ALA A 669 37.54 10.89 -6.14
CA ALA A 669 38.87 11.48 -6.03
C ALA A 669 38.85 13.01 -6.18
N ARG A 670 39.43 13.73 -5.21
CA ARG A 670 39.59 15.19 -5.23
C ARG A 670 41.05 15.59 -5.22
N GLU A 671 41.39 16.52 -6.08
CA GLU A 671 42.71 17.14 -6.11
C GLU A 671 42.89 18.02 -4.86
N GLY A 672 43.98 17.82 -4.11
CA GLY A 672 44.29 18.58 -2.89
C GLY A 672 43.65 18.05 -1.59
N ALA A 673 42.88 16.96 -1.61
CA ALA A 673 42.32 16.39 -0.39
C ALA A 673 43.41 15.85 0.56
N GLU A 674 43.35 16.25 1.83
CA GLU A 674 44.33 15.88 2.84
C GLU A 674 44.09 14.49 3.43
N LEU A 675 42.85 14.02 3.47
CA LEU A 675 42.46 12.72 4.01
C LEU A 675 41.99 11.77 2.89
N ARG A 676 42.36 10.50 3.01
CA ARG A 676 41.98 9.44 2.06
C ARG A 676 41.32 8.29 2.80
N ILE A 677 40.10 7.96 2.40
CA ILE A 677 39.29 6.89 2.98
C ILE A 677 39.19 5.76 1.95
N ALA A 678 39.71 4.58 2.28
CA ALA A 678 39.56 3.39 1.46
C ALA A 678 38.19 2.75 1.69
N VAL A 679 37.52 2.35 0.60
CA VAL A 679 36.23 1.66 0.66
C VAL A 679 36.33 0.38 -0.19
N PRO A 680 36.38 -0.79 0.46
CA PRO A 680 36.41 -2.07 -0.23
C PRO A 680 35.20 -2.25 -1.18
N ARG A 681 35.47 -2.62 -2.44
CA ARG A 681 34.40 -2.97 -3.39
C ARG A 681 33.84 -4.36 -3.09
N LEU A 682 32.64 -4.37 -2.50
CA LEU A 682 31.86 -5.57 -2.26
C LEU A 682 31.02 -5.93 -3.50
N ARG A 683 30.76 -7.22 -3.73
CA ARG A 683 29.96 -7.66 -4.90
C ARG A 683 28.47 -7.39 -4.70
N ARG A 684 27.99 -7.43 -3.46
CA ARG A 684 26.57 -7.28 -3.10
C ARG A 684 26.35 -6.10 -2.16
N VAL A 685 27.10 -5.03 -2.39
CA VAL A 685 27.00 -3.78 -1.64
C VAL A 685 25.55 -3.30 -1.58
N SER A 686 25.11 -2.90 -0.39
CA SER A 686 23.78 -2.35 -0.15
C SER A 686 23.90 -1.01 0.57
N ASN A 687 22.99 -0.09 0.26
CA ASN A 687 22.95 1.25 0.84
C ASN A 687 24.30 1.99 0.74
N PHE A 688 25.03 1.83 -0.37
CA PHE A 688 26.35 2.45 -0.57
C PHE A 688 26.34 3.98 -0.40
N THR A 689 25.14 4.58 -0.49
CA THR A 689 24.85 6.00 -0.28
C THR A 689 25.25 6.53 1.11
N ASP A 690 25.51 5.66 2.09
CA ASP A 690 26.03 6.07 3.42
C ASP A 690 27.33 6.90 3.31
N LEU A 691 28.09 6.70 2.23
CA LEU A 691 29.37 7.36 1.98
C LEU A 691 29.25 8.63 1.16
N ASP A 692 28.08 8.91 0.58
CA ASP A 692 27.84 10.13 -0.20
C ASP A 692 27.94 11.39 0.67
N ALA A 693 27.76 11.27 1.99
CA ALA A 693 27.93 12.38 2.92
C ALA A 693 29.34 13.00 2.87
N PHE A 694 30.36 12.22 2.54
CA PHE A 694 31.73 12.73 2.33
C PHE A 694 31.85 13.62 1.09
N ALA A 695 30.84 13.68 0.22
CA ALA A 695 30.82 14.60 -0.90
C ALA A 695 30.78 16.06 -0.43
N SER A 696 30.35 16.34 0.80
CA SER A 696 30.36 17.69 1.38
C SER A 696 31.72 18.09 2.01
N GLU A 697 32.71 17.19 2.06
CA GLU A 697 33.96 17.40 2.80
C GLU A 697 35.14 17.64 1.84
N PRO A 698 35.58 18.89 1.63
CA PRO A 698 36.62 19.20 0.64
C PRO A 698 38.00 18.65 1.02
N ASP A 699 38.26 18.40 2.30
CA ASP A 699 39.52 17.86 2.80
C ASP A 699 39.60 16.32 2.79
N ALA A 700 38.53 15.64 2.36
CA ALA A 700 38.45 14.18 2.33
C ALA A 700 38.14 13.65 0.93
N THR A 701 38.73 12.50 0.61
CA THR A 701 38.48 11.75 -0.62
C THR A 701 38.15 10.31 -0.28
N VAL A 702 37.07 9.77 -0.88
CA VAL A 702 36.72 8.36 -0.79
C VAL A 702 37.26 7.63 -2.02
N VAL A 703 38.01 6.55 -1.79
CA VAL A 703 38.65 5.76 -2.84
C VAL A 703 38.12 4.34 -2.79
N PRO A 704 37.35 3.91 -3.80
CA PRO A 704 37.00 2.51 -3.96
C PRO A 704 38.26 1.69 -4.22
N VAL A 705 38.45 0.60 -3.48
CA VAL A 705 39.59 -0.33 -3.64
C VAL A 705 39.11 -1.72 -4.01
N SER A 706 39.71 -2.34 -5.02
CA SER A 706 39.34 -3.67 -5.53
C SER A 706 40.25 -4.79 -5.03
N SER A 707 41.44 -4.45 -4.53
CA SER A 707 42.45 -5.42 -4.10
C SER A 707 43.19 -4.96 -2.85
N GLY A 708 43.67 -5.92 -2.05
CA GLY A 708 44.47 -5.64 -0.86
C GLY A 708 45.71 -4.78 -1.13
N LYS A 709 46.37 -5.03 -2.27
CA LYS A 709 47.54 -4.29 -2.72
C LYS A 709 47.29 -2.79 -2.84
N GLU A 710 46.09 -2.37 -3.24
CA GLU A 710 45.75 -0.95 -3.31
C GLU A 710 45.76 -0.29 -1.92
N ILE A 711 45.34 -1.02 -0.88
CA ILE A 711 45.39 -0.54 0.51
C ILE A 711 46.84 -0.50 1.01
N ASP A 712 47.62 -1.57 0.77
CA ASP A 712 49.01 -1.66 1.25
C ASP A 712 49.93 -0.64 0.57
N ASP A 713 49.81 -0.45 -0.75
CA ASP A 713 50.61 0.50 -1.53
C ASP A 713 50.08 1.95 -1.41
N GLY A 714 48.81 2.10 -1.01
CA GLY A 714 48.10 3.36 -0.93
C GLY A 714 48.27 4.06 0.42
N ARG A 715 48.27 5.39 0.40
CA ARG A 715 48.20 6.18 1.64
C ARG A 715 46.74 6.38 2.04
N PHE A 716 46.27 5.65 3.04
CA PHE A 716 44.92 5.79 3.60
C PHE A 716 44.94 6.17 5.08
N ASP A 717 43.91 6.91 5.48
CA ASP A 717 43.73 7.42 6.83
C ASP A 717 42.60 6.66 7.55
N ALA A 718 41.66 6.09 6.80
CA ALA A 718 40.66 5.15 7.30
C ALA A 718 40.27 4.12 6.24
N VAL A 719 39.75 2.98 6.69
CA VAL A 719 38.99 2.03 5.86
C VAL A 719 37.54 2.01 6.34
N VAL A 720 36.58 2.18 5.43
CA VAL A 720 35.14 2.05 5.75
C VAL A 720 34.56 0.90 4.94
N ILE A 721 34.12 -0.16 5.62
CA ILE A 721 33.46 -1.32 5.01
C ILE A 721 31.95 -1.03 4.95
N PRO A 722 31.37 -0.91 3.74
CA PRO A 722 29.96 -0.55 3.60
C PRO A 722 29.02 -1.72 3.95
N GLY A 723 27.72 -1.45 3.97
CA GLY A 723 26.70 -2.49 4.07
C GLY A 723 26.73 -3.46 2.89
N THR A 724 26.32 -4.70 3.14
CA THR A 724 26.08 -5.70 2.11
C THR A 724 24.79 -6.46 2.38
N LYS A 725 24.15 -6.95 1.31
CA LYS A 725 23.02 -7.87 1.42
C LYS A 725 23.46 -9.33 1.66
N SER A 726 24.74 -9.64 1.40
CA SER A 726 25.31 -10.96 1.70
C SER A 726 26.67 -10.85 2.41
N THR A 727 26.61 -10.78 3.73
CA THR A 727 27.77 -10.69 4.62
C THR A 727 28.73 -11.87 4.46
N VAL A 728 28.25 -13.12 4.39
CA VAL A 728 29.14 -14.30 4.34
C VAL A 728 29.88 -14.36 3.00
N ALA A 729 29.16 -14.19 1.89
CA ALA A 729 29.76 -14.24 0.56
C ALA A 729 30.75 -13.09 0.31
N ASP A 730 30.42 -11.86 0.75
CA ASP A 730 31.33 -10.73 0.60
C ASP A 730 32.53 -10.81 1.55
N LEU A 731 32.41 -11.49 2.70
CA LEU A 731 33.57 -11.78 3.55
C LEU A 731 34.53 -12.77 2.88
N GLY A 732 34.00 -13.78 2.18
CA GLY A 732 34.79 -14.65 1.30
C GLY A 732 35.50 -13.85 0.20
N TRP A 733 34.79 -12.93 -0.45
CA TRP A 733 35.36 -12.03 -1.46
C TRP A 733 36.50 -11.14 -0.93
N LEU A 734 36.36 -10.59 0.28
CA LEU A 734 37.44 -9.81 0.91
C LEU A 734 38.71 -10.65 1.12
N ARG A 735 38.57 -11.95 1.41
CA ARG A 735 39.71 -12.87 1.54
C ARG A 735 40.32 -13.19 0.18
N GLU A 736 39.51 -13.53 -0.80
CA GLU A 736 39.95 -13.87 -2.17
C GLU A 736 40.75 -12.74 -2.84
N THR A 737 40.36 -11.50 -2.58
CA THR A 737 41.01 -10.29 -3.15
C THR A 737 42.20 -9.77 -2.33
N GLY A 738 42.51 -10.42 -1.20
CA GLY A 738 43.53 -9.98 -0.24
C GLY A 738 43.17 -8.70 0.54
N LEU A 739 41.95 -8.17 0.37
CA LEU A 739 41.46 -7.00 1.09
C LEU A 739 41.39 -7.27 2.60
N ALA A 740 40.92 -8.45 3.01
CA ALA A 740 40.84 -8.83 4.42
C ALA A 740 42.19 -8.71 5.14
N ASP A 741 43.24 -9.32 4.58
CA ASP A 741 44.58 -9.29 5.17
C ASP A 741 45.17 -7.87 5.24
N SER A 742 44.90 -7.05 4.22
CA SER A 742 45.39 -5.68 4.14
C SER A 742 44.66 -4.76 5.14
N ILE A 743 43.36 -4.97 5.34
CA ILE A 743 42.57 -4.28 6.37
C ILE A 743 43.08 -4.64 7.77
N LEU A 744 43.41 -5.91 8.02
CA LEU A 744 43.99 -6.35 9.29
C LEU A 744 45.36 -5.73 9.55
N ARG A 745 46.24 -5.69 8.54
CA ARG A 745 47.54 -4.98 8.64
C ARG A 745 47.35 -3.48 8.89
N PHE A 746 46.43 -2.85 8.18
CA PHE A 746 46.09 -1.44 8.35
C PHE A 746 45.63 -1.14 9.78
N ALA A 747 44.71 -1.93 10.32
CA ALA A 747 44.26 -1.82 11.70
C ALA A 747 45.40 -2.05 12.72
N ALA A 748 46.25 -3.05 12.50
CA ALA A 748 47.39 -3.35 13.37
C ALA A 748 48.44 -2.22 13.39
N SER A 749 48.53 -1.43 12.31
CA SER A 749 49.38 -0.23 12.23
C SER A 749 48.76 1.02 12.91
N GLY A 750 47.58 0.88 13.53
CA GLY A 750 46.87 1.97 14.21
C GLY A 750 45.89 2.74 13.31
N GLY A 751 45.60 2.22 12.11
CA GLY A 751 44.63 2.78 11.18
C GLY A 751 43.18 2.62 11.67
N THR A 752 42.32 3.58 11.33
CA THR A 752 40.91 3.57 11.73
C THR A 752 40.07 2.72 10.78
N VAL A 753 39.32 1.75 11.30
CA VAL A 753 38.43 0.88 10.51
C VAL A 753 36.99 1.02 10.98
N ALA A 754 36.09 1.39 10.06
CA ALA A 754 34.66 1.50 10.32
C ALA A 754 33.89 0.45 9.52
N GLY A 755 32.78 -0.05 10.07
CA GLY A 755 31.87 -0.96 9.38
C GLY A 755 30.41 -0.53 9.55
N ILE A 756 29.62 -0.55 8.48
CA ILE A 756 28.18 -0.24 8.52
C ILE A 756 27.38 -1.50 8.18
N CYS A 757 26.38 -1.83 9.00
CA CYS A 757 25.49 -2.97 8.81
C CYS A 757 26.25 -4.28 8.53
N GLY A 758 26.17 -4.87 7.33
CA GLY A 758 26.95 -6.05 6.96
C GLY A 758 28.46 -5.87 7.17
N GLY A 759 29.01 -4.69 6.89
CA GLY A 759 30.41 -4.36 7.17
C GLY A 759 30.73 -4.38 8.67
N TYR A 760 29.80 -3.93 9.53
CA TYR A 760 29.94 -4.07 10.99
C TYR A 760 29.95 -5.54 11.42
N GLN A 761 29.09 -6.36 10.83
CA GLN A 761 29.06 -7.80 11.10
C GLN A 761 30.38 -8.48 10.72
N MET A 762 30.99 -8.09 9.58
CA MET A 762 32.30 -8.59 9.14
C MET A 762 33.44 -8.24 10.10
N LEU A 763 33.39 -7.08 10.77
CA LEU A 763 34.40 -6.67 11.75
C LEU A 763 34.39 -7.53 13.03
N GLY A 764 33.29 -8.24 13.29
CA GLY A 764 33.15 -9.15 14.43
C GLY A 764 34.08 -10.37 14.36
N ARG A 765 34.04 -11.21 15.39
CA ARG A 765 34.78 -12.47 15.46
C ARG A 765 34.18 -13.57 14.60
N ALA A 766 32.85 -13.60 14.51
CA ALA A 766 32.12 -14.62 13.78
C ALA A 766 30.74 -14.10 13.38
N VAL A 767 30.25 -14.62 12.25
CA VAL A 767 28.87 -14.53 11.79
C VAL A 767 28.29 -15.94 11.85
N LEU A 768 27.25 -16.12 12.66
CA LEU A 768 26.54 -17.39 12.83
C LEU A 768 25.27 -17.37 12.00
N ASP A 769 25.05 -18.39 11.19
CA ASP A 769 23.83 -18.58 10.40
C ASP A 769 23.17 -19.94 10.73
N PRO A 770 22.66 -20.11 11.96
CA PRO A 770 22.14 -21.40 12.44
C PRO A 770 20.94 -21.90 11.63
N ASP A 771 20.21 -20.99 10.99
CA ASP A 771 18.99 -21.27 10.23
C ASP A 771 19.22 -21.27 8.71
N GLY A 772 20.41 -20.88 8.23
CA GLY A 772 20.71 -20.81 6.79
C GLY A 772 19.97 -19.68 6.09
N VAL A 773 19.83 -18.54 6.77
CA VAL A 773 19.14 -17.33 6.31
C VAL A 773 19.84 -16.74 5.09
N GLU A 774 21.17 -16.69 5.09
CA GLU A 774 21.98 -16.08 4.05
C GLU A 774 22.89 -17.07 3.32
N SER A 775 23.40 -18.09 4.01
CA SER A 775 24.35 -19.07 3.45
C SER A 775 24.17 -20.48 4.01
N ASP A 776 24.74 -21.48 3.32
CA ASP A 776 24.79 -22.86 3.82
C ASP A 776 25.85 -23.05 4.94
N GLU A 777 26.74 -22.08 5.14
CA GLU A 777 27.71 -22.09 6.24
C GLU A 777 27.03 -21.70 7.55
N ARG A 778 27.04 -22.60 8.54
CA ARG A 778 26.46 -22.33 9.87
C ARG A 778 27.26 -21.33 10.71
N GLU A 779 28.57 -21.26 10.51
CA GLU A 779 29.47 -20.33 11.20
C GLU A 779 30.60 -19.94 10.24
N THR A 780 30.78 -18.63 10.06
CA THR A 780 31.88 -18.07 9.29
C THR A 780 32.71 -17.16 10.20
N PRO A 781 34.03 -17.37 10.36
CA PRO A 781 34.88 -16.46 11.10
C PRO A 781 34.83 -15.07 10.49
N GLY A 782 34.76 -14.02 11.30
CA GLY A 782 34.86 -12.62 10.87
C GLY A 782 36.31 -12.14 10.75
N LEU A 783 36.52 -10.83 10.66
CA LEU A 783 37.86 -10.21 10.70
C LEU A 783 38.44 -10.16 12.13
N GLY A 784 37.59 -10.20 13.16
CA GLY A 784 38.01 -10.25 14.55
C GLY A 784 38.54 -8.93 15.12
N LEU A 785 38.27 -7.80 14.44
CA LEU A 785 38.68 -6.46 14.88
C LEU A 785 37.84 -5.93 16.05
N ILE A 786 36.60 -6.40 16.19
CA ILE A 786 35.69 -6.08 17.28
C ILE A 786 35.27 -7.40 17.96
N PRO A 787 35.31 -7.52 19.30
CA PRO A 787 35.00 -8.77 20.01
C PRO A 787 33.48 -8.99 20.13
N VAL A 788 32.79 -8.96 19.00
CA VAL A 788 31.35 -9.21 18.86
C VAL A 788 31.10 -10.43 18.00
N VAL A 789 29.97 -11.08 18.22
CA VAL A 789 29.45 -12.18 17.40
C VAL A 789 28.06 -11.79 16.91
N THR A 790 27.83 -11.95 15.62
CA THR A 790 26.54 -11.70 15.00
C THR A 790 25.86 -13.04 14.76
N SER A 791 24.63 -13.22 15.23
CA SER A 791 23.81 -14.38 14.88
C SER A 791 22.68 -13.93 13.99
N PHE A 792 22.63 -14.45 12.75
CA PHE A 792 21.47 -14.28 11.88
C PHE A 792 20.24 -14.95 12.47
N ALA A 793 19.09 -14.36 12.15
CA ALA A 793 17.76 -14.79 12.53
C ALA A 793 16.83 -14.57 11.35
N ALA A 794 15.74 -15.34 11.29
CA ALA A 794 14.74 -15.26 10.24
C ALA A 794 14.10 -13.85 10.17
N ASP A 795 13.82 -13.27 11.34
CA ASP A 795 13.25 -11.94 11.43
C ASP A 795 14.26 -10.85 11.09
N LYS A 796 13.79 -9.86 10.34
CA LYS A 796 14.58 -8.71 9.90
C LYS A 796 14.23 -7.50 10.75
N THR A 797 15.24 -6.77 11.22
CA THR A 797 15.04 -5.47 11.88
C THR A 797 14.83 -4.40 10.82
N LEU A 798 13.70 -3.68 10.92
CA LEU A 798 13.34 -2.55 10.08
C LEU A 798 12.84 -1.42 10.98
N SER A 799 13.67 -0.42 11.23
CA SER A 799 13.31 0.70 12.11
C SER A 799 13.96 2.01 11.64
N ARG A 800 13.29 3.14 11.88
CA ARG A 800 13.90 4.47 11.84
C ARG A 800 14.37 4.80 13.25
N THR A 801 15.63 5.16 13.41
CA THR A 801 16.25 5.20 14.73
C THR A 801 17.02 6.51 14.93
N ALA A 802 16.64 7.25 15.97
CA ALA A 802 17.46 8.30 16.56
C ALA A 802 18.44 7.67 17.55
N ALA A 803 19.69 8.13 17.51
CA ALA A 803 20.77 7.56 18.29
C ALA A 803 21.78 8.65 18.68
N ARG A 804 22.79 8.23 19.43
CA ARG A 804 23.90 9.10 19.85
C ARG A 804 25.22 8.38 19.62
N TRP A 805 26.20 9.13 19.11
CA TRP A 805 27.58 8.71 19.13
C TRP A 805 28.13 8.87 20.55
N VAL A 806 28.29 7.76 21.26
CA VAL A 806 28.65 7.75 22.69
C VAL A 806 29.96 8.51 22.98
N PRO A 807 31.05 8.36 22.21
CA PRO A 807 32.32 9.01 22.56
C PRO A 807 32.31 10.53 22.60
N SER A 808 31.51 11.21 21.78
CA SER A 808 31.44 12.69 21.77
C SER A 808 30.06 13.26 22.07
N GLY A 809 29.05 12.40 22.24
CA GLY A 809 27.67 12.82 22.49
C GLY A 809 26.93 13.37 21.27
N GLU A 810 27.51 13.31 20.07
CA GLU A 810 26.88 13.81 18.84
C GLU A 810 25.57 13.08 18.55
N ALA A 811 24.54 13.82 18.16
CA ALA A 811 23.25 13.25 17.77
C ALA A 811 23.38 12.58 16.40
N LEU A 812 22.78 11.39 16.28
CA LEU A 812 22.72 10.61 15.07
C LEU A 812 21.26 10.33 14.72
N SER A 813 20.95 10.29 13.44
CA SER A 813 19.63 9.90 12.94
C SER A 813 19.80 9.05 11.71
N GLY A 814 19.08 7.94 11.64
CA GLY A 814 19.21 7.00 10.55
C GLY A 814 18.14 5.92 10.58
N TYR A 815 18.48 4.77 10.03
CA TYR A 815 17.59 3.62 10.01
C TYR A 815 18.38 2.32 10.09
N GLU A 816 17.70 1.28 10.57
CA GLU A 816 18.21 -0.07 10.73
C GLU A 816 17.53 -0.99 9.72
N ILE A 817 18.34 -1.76 8.98
CA ILE A 817 17.86 -2.67 7.95
C ILE A 817 18.74 -3.91 7.84
N HIS A 818 18.73 -4.75 8.86
CA HIS A 818 19.66 -5.88 8.95
C HIS A 818 18.98 -7.17 9.40
N HIS A 819 19.65 -8.28 9.12
CA HIS A 819 19.35 -9.57 9.71
C HIS A 819 20.29 -9.82 10.88
N GLY A 820 19.75 -10.46 11.90
CA GLY A 820 20.52 -10.94 13.03
C GLY A 820 20.78 -9.91 14.12
N VAL A 821 21.27 -10.43 15.23
CA VAL A 821 21.55 -9.70 16.47
C VAL A 821 23.02 -9.83 16.80
N THR A 822 23.69 -8.70 17.02
CA THR A 822 25.09 -8.66 17.44
C THR A 822 25.21 -8.52 18.95
N ARG A 823 26.01 -9.39 19.56
CA ARG A 823 26.29 -9.36 20.99
C ARG A 823 27.80 -9.43 21.22
N LEU A 824 28.25 -8.90 22.36
CA LEU A 824 29.62 -9.11 22.80
C LEU A 824 29.89 -10.61 22.96
N ALA A 825 31.07 -11.06 22.54
CA ALA A 825 31.49 -12.45 22.70
C ALA A 825 31.58 -12.82 24.19
N ARG A 826 31.00 -13.96 24.59
CA ARG A 826 30.94 -14.42 26.00
C ARG A 826 32.28 -14.94 26.54
N ASP A 827 32.27 -15.39 27.79
CA ASP A 827 33.43 -15.71 28.64
C ASP A 827 34.07 -17.07 28.39
N ASP A 828 33.24 -17.95 27.88
CA ASP A 828 33.32 -19.39 27.78
C ASP A 828 33.72 -19.82 26.36
N ASP A 829 34.02 -18.86 25.49
CA ASP A 829 34.61 -19.11 24.16
C ASP A 829 36.07 -19.57 24.33
N PRO A 830 36.42 -20.81 23.92
CA PRO A 830 37.78 -21.36 24.03
C PRO A 830 38.85 -20.54 23.29
N ARG A 831 38.43 -19.60 22.44
CA ARG A 831 39.26 -18.71 21.62
C ARG A 831 39.72 -17.44 22.36
N ARG A 832 39.73 -17.44 23.69
CA ARG A 832 40.14 -16.28 24.50
C ARG A 832 41.65 -16.15 24.71
N GLY A 833 42.19 -15.02 24.26
CA GLY A 833 43.15 -14.26 25.05
C GLY A 833 42.39 -13.36 26.04
N GLN A 834 42.80 -13.35 27.31
CA GLN A 834 42.15 -12.68 28.44
C GLN A 834 42.07 -11.14 28.32
N ALA A 835 42.82 -10.52 27.39
CA ALA A 835 42.89 -9.07 27.15
C ALA A 835 41.70 -8.46 26.37
N ALA A 836 40.84 -9.27 25.73
CA ALA A 836 39.83 -8.77 24.78
C ALA A 836 38.58 -8.16 25.42
N ARG A 837 38.34 -8.39 26.72
CA ARG A 837 37.15 -7.90 27.43
C ARG A 837 37.18 -6.43 27.81
N GLU A 838 38.37 -5.88 28.03
CA GLU A 838 38.55 -4.49 28.48
C GLU A 838 38.48 -3.48 27.33
N GLN A 839 38.36 -3.93 26.08
CA GLN A 839 38.55 -3.08 24.90
C GLN A 839 37.28 -2.74 24.12
N ALA A 840 36.17 -3.48 24.25
CA ALA A 840 34.94 -3.19 23.52
C ALA A 840 34.00 -2.26 24.29
N ARG A 841 33.60 -1.17 23.64
CA ARG A 841 32.67 -0.16 24.16
C ARG A 841 31.50 0.04 23.21
N ALA A 842 30.32 0.32 23.76
CA ALA A 842 29.22 0.82 22.97
C ALA A 842 29.62 2.17 22.37
N VAL A 843 29.41 2.34 21.07
CA VAL A 843 29.77 3.57 20.33
C VAL A 843 28.56 4.25 19.70
N VAL A 844 27.52 3.48 19.38
CA VAL A 844 26.22 4.00 18.92
C VAL A 844 25.14 3.39 19.79
N VAL A 845 24.34 4.24 20.42
CA VAL A 845 23.24 3.84 21.30
C VAL A 845 21.98 4.61 20.90
N SER A 846 20.86 3.91 20.75
CA SER A 846 19.56 4.52 20.46
C SER A 846 19.06 5.36 21.63
N GLU A 847 18.06 6.20 21.40
CA GLU A 847 17.40 6.92 22.50
C GLU A 847 16.70 5.99 23.50
N SER A 848 16.31 4.78 23.08
CA SER A 848 15.74 3.74 23.95
C SER A 848 16.79 2.98 24.77
N GLY A 849 18.08 3.29 24.62
CA GLY A 849 19.18 2.64 25.34
C GLY A 849 19.68 1.34 24.70
N GLU A 850 19.20 1.00 23.50
CA GLU A 850 19.67 -0.15 22.73
C GLU A 850 21.05 0.14 22.09
N VAL A 851 21.97 -0.82 22.20
CA VAL A 851 23.31 -0.67 21.60
C VAL A 851 23.28 -1.08 20.13
N LEU A 852 23.39 -0.10 19.24
CA LEU A 852 23.37 -0.29 17.78
C LEU A 852 24.76 -0.52 17.20
N GLY A 853 25.82 -0.33 17.99
CA GLY A 853 27.20 -0.44 17.52
C GLY A 853 28.21 -0.54 18.64
N TYR A 854 29.23 -1.38 18.43
CA TYR A 854 30.38 -1.52 19.31
C TYR A 854 31.66 -1.06 18.61
N GLY A 855 32.67 -0.68 19.39
CA GLY A 855 34.02 -0.42 18.89
C GLY A 855 35.09 -0.92 19.86
N ALA A 856 36.26 -1.23 19.32
CA ALA A 856 37.45 -1.67 20.06
C ALA A 856 38.70 -1.07 19.41
N GLY A 857 39.55 -0.42 20.23
CA GLY A 857 40.69 0.36 19.71
C GLY A 857 40.24 1.41 18.70
N GLU A 858 40.79 1.34 17.48
CA GLU A 858 40.47 2.21 16.34
C GLU A 858 39.44 1.61 15.38
N ALA A 859 38.89 0.44 15.71
CA ALA A 859 37.82 -0.20 14.95
C ALA A 859 36.46 0.08 15.58
N TRP A 860 35.46 0.37 14.75
CA TRP A 860 34.07 0.50 15.21
C TRP A 860 33.08 0.07 14.12
N GLY A 861 31.88 -0.29 14.52
CA GLY A 861 30.80 -0.47 13.55
C GLY A 861 29.43 -0.28 14.15
N SER A 862 28.43 -0.09 13.27
CA SER A 862 27.04 0.14 13.67
C SER A 862 26.05 -0.41 12.65
N TYR A 863 24.86 -0.77 13.12
CA TYR A 863 23.70 -1.07 12.28
C TYR A 863 22.98 0.16 11.73
N LEU A 864 23.29 1.35 12.26
CA LEU A 864 22.65 2.58 11.83
C LEU A 864 23.21 3.01 10.46
N HIS A 865 22.38 2.93 9.43
CA HIS A 865 22.66 3.58 8.14
C HIS A 865 22.41 5.09 8.25
N GLY A 866 23.18 5.90 7.53
CA GLY A 866 23.13 7.37 7.58
C GLY A 866 23.95 8.00 8.71
N VAL A 867 24.82 7.25 9.41
CA VAL A 867 25.66 7.82 10.49
C VAL A 867 26.47 9.03 10.04
N PHE A 868 27.01 9.00 8.81
CA PHE A 868 27.80 10.09 8.26
C PHE A 868 26.93 11.25 7.74
N ASP A 869 25.61 11.11 7.65
CA ASP A 869 24.72 12.22 7.28
C ASP A 869 24.68 13.29 8.37
N ALA A 870 24.97 12.92 9.63
CA ALA A 870 25.11 13.87 10.72
C ALA A 870 26.42 14.66 10.61
N ASP A 871 26.32 15.94 10.24
CA ASP A 871 27.46 16.86 10.01
C ASP A 871 28.44 16.90 11.19
N GLY A 872 27.91 16.98 12.43
CA GLY A 872 28.71 16.99 13.65
C GLY A 872 29.55 15.72 13.82
N PHE A 873 28.91 14.55 13.68
CA PHE A 873 29.62 13.27 13.75
C PHE A 873 30.62 13.09 12.60
N ARG A 874 30.21 13.33 11.35
CA ARG A 874 31.09 13.21 10.17
C ARG A 874 32.35 14.06 10.33
N ARG A 875 32.19 15.31 10.76
CA ARG A 875 33.32 16.19 11.03
C ARG A 875 34.17 15.72 12.20
N SER A 876 33.55 15.27 13.29
CA SER A 876 34.25 14.73 14.46
C SER A 876 35.12 13.52 14.08
N PHE A 877 34.57 12.60 13.27
CA PHE A 877 35.29 11.46 12.70
C PHE A 877 36.49 11.91 11.86
N LEU A 878 36.31 12.81 10.90
CA LEU A 878 37.41 13.33 10.07
C LEU A 878 38.46 14.07 10.91
N ASN A 879 38.06 14.88 11.87
CA ASN A 879 38.98 15.56 12.78
C ASN A 879 39.77 14.58 13.66
N GLY A 880 39.21 13.41 13.98
CA GLY A 880 39.95 12.29 14.57
C GLY A 880 41.11 11.85 13.67
N LEU A 881 40.86 11.66 12.38
CA LEU A 881 41.89 11.30 11.40
C LEU A 881 42.93 12.42 11.22
N ARG A 882 42.50 13.69 11.16
CA ARG A 882 43.39 14.85 11.05
C ARG A 882 44.38 14.93 12.19
N ARG A 883 43.90 14.79 13.43
CA ARG A 883 44.77 14.82 14.62
C ARG A 883 45.86 13.75 14.57
N ARG A 884 45.54 12.54 14.09
CA ARG A 884 46.52 11.46 13.90
C ARG A 884 47.59 11.81 12.87
N ARG A 885 47.22 12.55 11.82
CA ARG A 885 48.16 13.08 10.84
C ARG A 885 48.93 14.33 11.30
N GLY A 886 48.64 14.85 12.50
CA GLY A 886 49.18 16.14 12.95
C GLY A 886 48.58 17.35 12.23
N LEU A 887 47.42 17.19 11.58
CA LEU A 887 46.70 18.27 10.91
C LEU A 887 45.75 18.99 11.88
N PRO A 888 45.57 20.31 11.77
CA PRO A 888 44.63 21.07 12.59
C PRO A 888 43.19 20.64 12.31
N PRO A 889 42.29 20.60 13.31
CA PRO A 889 40.88 20.30 13.09
C PRO A 889 40.21 21.39 12.23
N LEU A 890 39.20 21.00 11.45
CA LEU A 890 38.38 21.93 10.67
C LEU A 890 36.95 22.00 11.23
N PRO A 891 36.24 23.12 11.03
CA PRO A 891 34.83 23.25 11.42
C PRO A 891 33.92 22.34 10.57
N PRO A 892 32.71 22.00 11.05
CA PRO A 892 31.75 21.20 10.28
C PRO A 892 31.45 21.80 8.91
N SER A 893 31.43 20.94 7.88
CA SER A 893 30.99 21.32 6.54
C SER A 893 29.52 20.91 6.38
N PRO A 894 28.58 21.88 6.27
CA PRO A 894 27.17 21.55 6.17
C PRO A 894 26.88 20.86 4.85
N ARG A 895 26.19 19.73 4.89
CA ARG A 895 25.69 19.07 3.68
C ARG A 895 24.43 19.79 3.20
N ALA A 896 24.30 19.97 1.88
CA ALA A 896 23.06 20.49 1.32
C ALA A 896 21.90 19.56 1.69
N SER A 897 20.76 20.13 2.10
CA SER A 897 19.59 19.32 2.43
C SER A 897 19.05 18.66 1.16
N LEU A 898 18.50 17.46 1.30
CA LEU A 898 17.83 16.77 0.19
C LEU A 898 16.74 17.65 -0.45
N ASP A 899 16.01 18.44 0.35
CA ASP A 899 14.97 19.36 -0.13
C ASP A 899 15.55 20.46 -1.04
N SER A 900 16.72 21.01 -0.69
CA SER A 900 17.44 21.99 -1.52
C SER A 900 17.89 21.38 -2.85
N GLU A 901 18.46 20.17 -2.81
CA GLU A 901 18.92 19.49 -4.02
C GLU A 901 17.76 19.09 -4.95
N LEU A 902 16.63 18.66 -4.38
CA LEU A 902 15.40 18.40 -5.13
C LEU A 902 14.83 19.67 -5.76
N SER A 903 14.90 20.80 -5.07
CA SER A 903 14.52 22.11 -5.65
C SER A 903 15.41 22.47 -6.83
N ARG A 904 16.73 22.30 -6.70
CA ARG A 904 17.67 22.59 -7.79
C ARG A 904 17.45 21.69 -9.01
N LEU A 905 17.15 20.41 -8.79
CA LEU A 905 16.77 19.47 -9.83
C LEU A 905 15.47 19.89 -10.53
N ALA A 906 14.43 20.24 -9.76
CA ALA A 906 13.15 20.68 -10.26
C ALA A 906 13.27 21.94 -11.14
N GLU A 907 13.99 22.96 -10.68
CA GLU A 907 14.23 24.19 -11.43
C GLU A 907 14.99 23.93 -12.74
N ALA A 908 16.02 23.09 -12.70
CA ALA A 908 16.78 22.72 -13.90
C ALA A 908 15.91 21.99 -14.93
N VAL A 909 15.04 21.07 -14.50
CA VAL A 909 14.11 20.37 -15.39
C VAL A 909 13.04 21.32 -15.92
N LYS A 910 12.41 22.12 -15.04
CA LYS A 910 11.36 23.09 -15.39
C LYS A 910 11.84 24.12 -16.41
N ALA A 911 13.11 24.55 -16.33
CA ALA A 911 13.70 25.50 -17.27
C ALA A 911 14.02 24.90 -18.65
N ASN A 912 14.13 23.57 -18.77
CA ASN A 912 14.61 22.89 -19.98
C ASN A 912 13.59 21.94 -20.61
N VAL A 913 12.39 21.83 -20.02
CA VAL A 913 11.27 21.03 -20.51
C VAL A 913 10.10 21.96 -20.77
N ASP A 914 9.42 21.80 -21.91
CA ASP A 914 8.18 22.49 -22.23
C ASP A 914 7.07 21.98 -21.30
N MET A 915 6.80 22.73 -20.23
CA MET A 915 5.78 22.41 -19.24
C MET A 915 4.36 22.74 -19.70
N GLY A 916 4.20 23.50 -20.79
CA GLY A 916 2.89 23.90 -21.32
C GLY A 916 2.28 22.84 -22.24
N ALA A 917 3.13 22.10 -22.94
CA ALA A 917 2.78 20.91 -23.73
C ALA A 917 2.40 19.73 -22.84
#